data_AF-A0AAU1B160-F1
#
_entry.id   AF-A0AAU1B160-F1
#
_cell.length_a   1.000
_cell.length_b   1.000
_cell.length_c   1.000
_cell.angle_alpha   90.00
_cell.angle_beta   90.00
_cell.angle_gamma   90.00
#
_symmetry.space_group_name_H-M   'P 1'
#
loop_
_entity.id
_entity.type
_entity.pdbx_description
1 polymer ?
#
loop_
_entity_poly.entity_id
_entity_poly.type
_entity_poly.pdbx_seq_one_letter_code
_entity_poly.pdbx_strand_id
1 'polypeptide(L)'
;MRRTATGTSVRAGLVLAAALLGLGGWGVVGAPAARAEDPVTLSSQGQITDRVGALGDRKAAVTTALDELYADHRIQLFVTYVHDFSGRSAQSWADATAQKNGLGQDDVLLAVATGARQYAYSADVGSGFTQAQLADVARTAIEPPLRQNDWAGAAIGAAEGYGAVLSGKPVPVPDVTPGVADPGGDTGTSGAGDYVLPVVLVGAAGALGAYAYTRRKRRGPGSGGTTGWGAQPATTTALPLPELDAKAKALLVETDDAIRTSAEELGFASAQFGDEAVAAFTEAVVFAQSELTAAFRLRQQLDDAYPEDDPTRRRMLDEIVARCTEANRRLDAESADFDRLRDLEKNAPRALATVEAHAQDLAGRTSTAAATLTAMAGRYADSASAPVSSNAEQAEDRLLFATTNLGGARAALDGGDNGKAAVHVRAAEGAVDQAATLVDAVERRAQELAEAAGKLPGALTETDTDLADARGLLTGTAEGTSTADLRGRIGRAEAVLTDVRREQAAGRYDPIDALRRVEEADAVLDEALTGARERESGRQRAAALLDQATLSARSAIGAATDYVTTSRGAVGSQARTRLAEAQRRLEQSAALAGSDPAGALAQAQQADGLARQAQQLAEEDVRAYRNPYGGGQQQGGGMGGAVLGGIILGEILGGGRGGGGFGGGFGGGGGGPGPGSFGGGGTRGRMGGGGRF
;
A
#
# COMPACT_ATOMS: atom_id res chain seq x y z
N MET A 1 69.25 -53.38 27.66
CA MET A 1 70.21 -53.84 26.61
C MET A 1 70.21 -52.83 25.47
N ARG A 2 71.39 -52.48 24.98
CA ARG A 2 71.70 -51.51 23.91
C ARG A 2 71.24 -52.00 22.53
N ARG A 3 70.86 -51.05 21.64
CA ARG A 3 71.31 -50.81 20.23
C ARG A 3 70.17 -50.10 19.46
N THR A 4 70.26 -48.84 18.99
CA THR A 4 71.07 -48.26 17.87
C THR A 4 71.01 -49.13 16.61
N ALA A 5 70.71 -48.67 15.39
CA ALA A 5 70.70 -47.34 14.77
C ALA A 5 70.27 -47.49 13.30
N THR A 6 69.98 -46.34 12.65
CA THR A 6 70.23 -46.02 11.21
C THR A 6 69.45 -46.80 10.15
N GLY A 7 68.93 -46.22 9.07
CA GLY A 7 69.11 -44.96 8.33
C GLY A 7 68.51 -45.27 6.94
N THR A 8 67.92 -44.35 6.18
CA THR A 8 68.65 -43.50 5.23
C THR A 8 67.66 -42.48 4.66
N SER A 9 68.17 -41.27 4.46
CA SER A 9 67.53 -40.04 4.03
C SER A 9 67.81 -39.73 2.53
N VAL A 10 67.33 -38.57 2.07
CA VAL A 10 67.80 -37.73 0.92
C VAL A 10 66.97 -37.93 -0.37
N ARG A 11 66.37 -36.94 -1.07
CA ARG A 11 66.31 -35.45 -1.07
C ARG A 11 65.09 -35.05 -1.94
N ALA A 12 64.24 -34.10 -1.53
CA ALA A 12 64.26 -32.67 -1.85
C ALA A 12 63.84 -32.31 -3.29
N GLY A 13 62.78 -31.48 -3.41
CA GLY A 13 62.43 -30.80 -4.65
C GLY A 13 61.10 -30.01 -4.60
N LEU A 14 61.23 -28.72 -4.32
CA LEU A 14 60.35 -27.59 -4.69
C LEU A 14 59.07 -27.25 -3.88
N VAL A 15 59.24 -26.12 -3.18
CA VAL A 15 58.29 -25.16 -2.61
C VAL A 15 57.65 -24.34 -3.75
N LEU A 16 56.32 -24.22 -3.78
CA LEU A 16 55.54 -22.98 -3.97
C LEU A 16 54.02 -23.29 -4.00
N ALA A 17 53.21 -22.34 -3.52
CA ALA A 17 51.73 -22.32 -3.53
C ALA A 17 51.00 -22.95 -2.33
N ALA A 18 51.25 -22.40 -1.13
CA ALA A 18 50.31 -22.42 -0.01
C ALA A 18 49.84 -20.98 0.26
N ALA A 19 49.06 -20.43 -0.69
CA ALA A 19 48.18 -19.27 -0.54
C ALA A 19 47.47 -19.08 -1.89
N LEU A 20 46.13 -18.98 -1.86
CA LEU A 20 45.21 -18.71 -2.98
C LEU A 20 44.88 -19.89 -3.92
N LEU A 21 43.97 -20.75 -3.45
CA LEU A 21 42.84 -21.36 -4.15
C LEU A 21 41.93 -21.89 -3.01
N GLY A 22 40.81 -21.31 -2.62
CA GLY A 22 39.82 -20.61 -3.43
C GLY A 22 38.70 -21.58 -3.76
N LEU A 23 37.54 -21.36 -3.13
CA LEU A 23 36.21 -21.62 -3.68
C LEU A 23 35.82 -23.07 -4.02
N GLY A 24 35.02 -23.66 -3.13
CA GLY A 24 34.26 -24.89 -3.35
C GLY A 24 33.96 -25.51 -1.98
N GLY A 25 32.80 -25.35 -1.35
CA GLY A 25 31.47 -25.27 -1.91
C GLY A 25 30.64 -26.39 -1.28
N TRP A 26 30.35 -26.28 0.02
CA TRP A 26 29.23 -26.95 0.67
C TRP A 26 28.45 -25.89 1.44
N GLY A 27 27.83 -25.00 0.67
CA GLY A 27 26.66 -24.27 1.12
C GLY A 27 25.49 -25.23 1.04
N VAL A 28 25.10 -25.81 2.17
CA VAL A 28 23.70 -26.18 2.35
C VAL A 28 22.99 -24.84 2.53
N VAL A 29 22.55 -24.26 1.42
CA VAL A 29 21.60 -23.16 1.44
C VAL A 29 20.31 -23.77 1.96
N GLY A 30 20.06 -23.61 3.26
CA GLY A 30 18.70 -23.69 3.75
C GLY A 30 17.93 -22.59 3.04
N ALA A 31 16.98 -22.97 2.20
CA ALA A 31 15.99 -22.04 1.66
C ALA A 31 15.42 -21.21 2.83
N PRO A 32 15.15 -19.90 2.65
CA PRO A 32 14.43 -19.16 3.64
C PRO A 32 13.10 -19.89 3.88
N ALA A 33 12.81 -20.19 5.15
CA ALA A 33 11.48 -20.65 5.50
C ALA A 33 10.48 -19.59 5.01
N ALA A 34 9.65 -19.95 4.05
CA ALA A 34 8.56 -19.11 3.56
C ALA A 34 7.77 -18.62 4.77
N ARG A 35 7.84 -17.32 5.02
CA ARG A 35 7.12 -16.65 6.11
C ARG A 35 5.63 -16.74 5.77
N ALA A 36 4.88 -17.42 6.61
CA ALA A 36 3.42 -17.42 6.62
C ALA A 36 2.87 -15.98 6.56
N GLU A 37 1.98 -15.69 5.59
CA GLU A 37 1.37 -14.37 5.40
C GLU A 37 -0.02 -14.21 6.06
N ASP A 38 -0.11 -13.36 7.09
CA ASP A 38 -1.37 -12.90 7.70
C ASP A 38 -2.22 -12.06 6.73
N PRO A 39 -3.55 -11.90 6.97
CA PRO A 39 -4.43 -11.06 6.15
C PRO A 39 -3.79 -9.71 5.81
N VAL A 40 -3.67 -9.44 4.52
CA VAL A 40 -2.81 -8.36 4.01
C VAL A 40 -3.57 -7.04 3.92
N THR A 41 -2.83 -5.93 3.98
CA THR A 41 -3.37 -4.65 3.51
C THR A 41 -3.29 -4.65 1.98
N LEU A 42 -4.43 -4.46 1.32
CA LEU A 42 -4.49 -4.35 -0.14
C LEU A 42 -3.81 -3.05 -0.58
N SER A 43 -3.29 -3.04 -1.80
CA SER A 43 -2.66 -1.85 -2.37
C SER A 43 -3.60 -0.63 -2.30
N SER A 44 -3.13 0.46 -1.70
CA SER A 44 -3.84 1.75 -1.68
C SER A 44 -3.83 2.45 -3.05
N GLN A 45 -3.04 1.93 -4.00
CA GLN A 45 -2.80 2.51 -5.32
C GLN A 45 -3.40 1.66 -6.46
N GLY A 46 -4.09 0.54 -6.18
CA GLY A 46 -4.73 -0.28 -7.23
C GLY A 46 -5.36 -1.59 -6.72
N GLN A 47 -6.05 -2.30 -7.62
CA GLN A 47 -6.82 -3.51 -7.29
C GLN A 47 -5.99 -4.81 -7.16
N ILE A 48 -4.67 -4.75 -7.43
CA ILE A 48 -3.79 -5.92 -7.48
C ILE A 48 -2.77 -5.86 -6.33
N THR A 49 -2.73 -6.92 -5.52
CA THR A 49 -1.71 -7.16 -4.51
C THR A 49 -0.99 -8.47 -4.84
N ASP A 50 0.19 -8.38 -5.45
CA ASP A 50 0.99 -9.55 -5.86
C ASP A 50 2.30 -9.60 -5.07
N ARG A 51 2.38 -10.51 -4.09
CA ARG A 51 3.55 -10.66 -3.21
C ARG A 51 4.51 -11.76 -3.65
N VAL A 52 4.10 -12.58 -4.62
CA VAL A 52 4.87 -13.73 -5.12
C VAL A 52 5.27 -13.56 -6.59
N GLY A 53 5.02 -12.40 -7.19
CA GLY A 53 5.32 -12.13 -8.60
C GLY A 53 4.54 -13.01 -9.58
N ALA A 54 3.35 -13.48 -9.19
CA ALA A 54 2.55 -14.43 -9.97
C ALA A 54 2.12 -13.90 -11.34
N LEU A 55 1.97 -12.58 -11.48
CA LEU A 55 1.44 -11.98 -12.70
C LEU A 55 2.49 -11.69 -13.78
N GLY A 56 3.77 -11.59 -13.42
CA GLY A 56 4.86 -11.28 -14.34
C GLY A 56 4.56 -10.11 -15.28
N ASP A 57 4.82 -10.30 -16.57
CA ASP A 57 4.57 -9.36 -17.66
C ASP A 57 3.07 -9.18 -17.98
N ARG A 58 2.22 -10.12 -17.58
CA ARG A 58 0.76 -10.09 -17.82
C ARG A 58 -0.01 -9.23 -16.82
N LYS A 59 0.66 -8.58 -15.86
CA LYS A 59 0.03 -7.67 -14.89
C LYS A 59 -0.81 -6.58 -15.55
N ALA A 60 -0.36 -6.02 -16.67
CA ALA A 60 -1.11 -4.99 -17.40
C ALA A 60 -2.45 -5.50 -17.96
N ALA A 61 -2.47 -6.72 -18.50
CA ALA A 61 -3.71 -7.33 -19.01
C ALA A 61 -4.71 -7.61 -17.89
N VAL A 62 -4.22 -8.03 -16.72
CA VAL A 62 -5.05 -8.19 -15.52
C VAL A 62 -5.65 -6.84 -15.12
N THR A 63 -4.84 -5.78 -15.00
CA THR A 63 -5.34 -4.43 -14.69
C THR A 63 -6.44 -3.99 -15.66
N THR A 64 -6.25 -4.18 -16.97
CA THR A 64 -7.27 -3.83 -17.98
C THR A 64 -8.59 -4.57 -17.75
N ALA A 65 -8.57 -5.88 -17.52
CA ALA A 65 -9.79 -6.64 -17.27
C ALA A 65 -10.53 -6.19 -15.99
N LEU A 66 -9.78 -5.86 -14.94
CA LEU A 66 -10.33 -5.32 -13.69
C LEU A 66 -10.94 -3.91 -13.87
N ASP A 67 -10.27 -3.05 -14.65
CA ASP A 67 -10.74 -1.71 -14.97
C ASP A 67 -12.03 -1.75 -15.81
N GLU A 68 -12.12 -2.67 -16.77
CA GLU A 68 -13.33 -2.89 -17.59
C GLU A 68 -14.53 -3.34 -16.75
N LEU A 69 -14.34 -4.30 -15.82
CA LEU A 69 -15.40 -4.71 -14.90
C LEU A 69 -15.93 -3.52 -14.09
N TYR A 70 -15.05 -2.66 -13.60
CA TYR A 70 -15.45 -1.48 -12.84
C TYR A 70 -16.12 -0.42 -13.72
N ALA A 71 -15.64 -0.22 -14.96
CA ALA A 71 -16.22 0.72 -15.90
C ALA A 71 -17.67 0.35 -16.28
N ASP A 72 -17.91 -0.93 -16.57
CA ASP A 72 -19.19 -1.41 -17.09
C ASP A 72 -20.21 -1.71 -16.00
N HIS A 73 -19.76 -2.26 -14.87
CA HIS A 73 -20.63 -2.79 -13.83
C HIS A 73 -20.48 -2.13 -12.47
N ARG A 74 -19.54 -1.19 -12.32
CA ARG A 74 -19.22 -0.51 -11.05
C ARG A 74 -18.74 -1.44 -9.94
N ILE A 75 -18.39 -2.69 -10.28
CA ILE A 75 -17.81 -3.65 -9.34
C ILE A 75 -16.29 -3.56 -9.35
N GLN A 76 -15.68 -3.37 -8.18
CA GLN A 76 -14.24 -3.42 -8.00
C GLN A 76 -13.82 -4.82 -7.57
N LEU A 77 -13.20 -5.57 -8.48
CA LEU A 77 -12.54 -6.82 -8.13
C LEU A 77 -11.14 -6.52 -7.60
N PHE A 78 -10.82 -6.97 -6.40
CA PHE A 78 -9.48 -6.99 -5.82
C PHE A 78 -8.87 -8.38 -5.97
N VAL A 79 -7.63 -8.47 -6.42
CA VAL A 79 -6.93 -9.76 -6.59
C VAL A 79 -5.66 -9.77 -5.75
N THR A 80 -5.49 -10.83 -4.98
CA THR A 80 -4.34 -11.02 -4.09
C THR A 80 -3.64 -12.34 -4.35
N TYR A 81 -2.32 -12.28 -4.57
CA TYR A 81 -1.45 -13.45 -4.70
C TYR A 81 -0.46 -13.50 -3.54
N VAL A 82 -0.50 -14.61 -2.80
CA VAL A 82 0.39 -14.95 -1.68
C VAL A 82 0.94 -16.37 -1.86
N HIS A 83 1.93 -16.73 -1.05
CA HIS A 83 2.48 -18.09 -1.07
C HIS A 83 1.56 -19.10 -0.37
N ASP A 84 1.10 -18.77 0.84
CA ASP A 84 0.17 -19.57 1.65
C ASP A 84 -0.75 -18.67 2.51
N PHE A 85 -1.70 -19.29 3.21
CA PHE A 85 -2.67 -18.60 4.08
C PHE A 85 -2.37 -18.75 5.57
N SER A 86 -1.12 -19.02 5.97
CA SER A 86 -0.68 -19.09 7.37
C SER A 86 -1.46 -20.08 8.24
N GLY A 87 -1.83 -21.24 7.68
CA GLY A 87 -2.62 -22.26 8.39
C GLY A 87 -4.10 -21.90 8.59
N ARG A 88 -4.58 -20.74 8.12
CA ARG A 88 -6.02 -20.44 8.03
C ARG A 88 -6.65 -21.14 6.83
N SER A 89 -7.96 -21.38 6.88
CA SER A 89 -8.69 -21.75 5.67
C SER A 89 -8.69 -20.58 4.67
N ALA A 90 -8.63 -20.90 3.38
CA ALA A 90 -8.65 -19.89 2.31
C ALA A 90 -9.84 -18.92 2.47
N GLN A 91 -11.01 -19.46 2.83
CA GLN A 91 -12.21 -18.65 3.05
C GLN A 91 -12.06 -17.69 4.24
N SER A 92 -11.60 -18.17 5.39
CA SER A 92 -11.39 -17.33 6.58
C SER A 92 -10.35 -16.24 6.31
N TRP A 93 -9.31 -16.56 5.53
CA TRP A 93 -8.28 -15.61 5.16
C TRP A 93 -8.81 -14.52 4.22
N ALA A 94 -9.61 -14.89 3.20
CA ALA A 94 -10.21 -13.96 2.27
C ALA A 94 -11.21 -13.03 2.97
N ASP A 95 -12.09 -13.57 3.82
CA ASP A 95 -13.07 -12.76 4.56
C ASP A 95 -12.38 -11.78 5.52
N ALA A 96 -11.35 -12.25 6.25
CA ALA A 96 -10.56 -11.39 7.13
C ALA A 96 -9.83 -10.28 6.36
N THR A 97 -9.32 -10.59 5.17
CA THR A 97 -8.67 -9.60 4.29
C THR A 97 -9.68 -8.57 3.77
N ALA A 98 -10.84 -9.02 3.30
CA ALA A 98 -11.90 -8.12 2.84
C ALA A 98 -12.40 -7.20 3.96
N GLN A 99 -12.58 -7.72 5.18
CA GLN A 99 -12.97 -6.93 6.35
C GLN A 99 -11.88 -5.94 6.77
N LYS A 100 -10.62 -6.39 6.84
CA LYS A 100 -9.48 -5.55 7.22
C LYS A 100 -9.33 -4.33 6.29
N ASN A 101 -9.64 -4.51 5.01
CA ASN A 101 -9.53 -3.46 4.00
C ASN A 101 -10.86 -2.73 3.73
N GLY A 102 -11.92 -3.05 4.46
CA GLY A 102 -13.20 -2.33 4.40
C GLY A 102 -13.98 -2.52 3.10
N LEU A 103 -13.83 -3.66 2.42
CA LEU A 103 -14.53 -3.93 1.15
C LEU A 103 -16.05 -3.89 1.34
N GLY A 104 -16.76 -3.13 0.52
CA GLY A 104 -18.20 -2.91 0.59
C GLY A 104 -19.02 -3.81 -0.33
N GLN A 105 -20.22 -3.34 -0.67
CA GLN A 105 -21.16 -4.02 -1.57
C GLN A 105 -20.66 -4.10 -3.01
N ASP A 106 -19.95 -3.07 -3.47
CA ASP A 106 -19.43 -3.01 -4.84
C ASP A 106 -18.08 -3.70 -4.99
N ASP A 107 -17.56 -4.34 -3.93
CA ASP A 107 -16.20 -4.89 -3.91
C ASP A 107 -16.22 -6.42 -3.80
N VAL A 108 -15.38 -7.07 -4.59
CA VAL A 108 -15.15 -8.51 -4.58
C VAL A 108 -13.67 -8.79 -4.38
N LEU A 109 -13.32 -9.73 -3.50
CA LEU A 109 -11.93 -10.20 -3.34
C LEU A 109 -11.76 -11.58 -3.96
N LEU A 110 -10.70 -11.77 -4.75
CA LEU A 110 -10.13 -13.05 -5.13
C LEU A 110 -8.75 -13.21 -4.47
N ALA A 111 -8.62 -14.18 -3.58
CA ALA A 111 -7.37 -14.52 -2.90
C ALA A 111 -6.81 -15.84 -3.42
N VAL A 112 -5.54 -15.86 -3.82
CA VAL A 112 -4.86 -17.03 -4.39
C VAL A 112 -3.55 -17.29 -3.62
N ALA A 113 -3.47 -18.45 -2.99
CA ALA A 113 -2.25 -18.99 -2.41
C ALA A 113 -1.59 -19.95 -3.41
N THR A 114 -0.52 -19.48 -4.05
CA THR A 114 0.16 -20.17 -5.14
C THR A 114 0.87 -21.45 -4.65
N GLY A 115 1.62 -21.37 -3.56
CA GLY A 115 2.31 -22.51 -2.94
C GLY A 115 1.37 -23.52 -2.29
N ALA A 116 0.34 -23.06 -1.56
CA ALA A 116 -0.64 -23.94 -0.93
C ALA A 116 -1.66 -24.57 -1.91
N ARG A 117 -1.69 -24.11 -3.17
CA ARG A 117 -2.67 -24.45 -4.21
C ARG A 117 -4.11 -24.31 -3.70
N GLN A 118 -4.40 -23.17 -3.10
CA GLN A 118 -5.70 -22.84 -2.55
C GLN A 118 -6.15 -21.47 -3.02
N TYR A 119 -7.45 -21.30 -3.20
CA TYR A 119 -8.04 -20.00 -3.49
C TYR A 119 -9.36 -19.83 -2.74
N ALA A 120 -9.75 -18.59 -2.55
CA ALA A 120 -11.09 -18.23 -2.09
C ALA A 120 -11.52 -16.90 -2.68
N TYR A 121 -12.83 -16.71 -2.78
CA TYR A 121 -13.44 -15.43 -3.08
C TYR A 121 -14.33 -14.96 -1.92
N SER A 122 -14.46 -13.65 -1.80
CA SER A 122 -15.28 -13.00 -0.77
C SER A 122 -15.98 -11.79 -1.38
N ALA A 123 -17.32 -11.78 -1.33
CA ALA A 123 -18.17 -10.68 -1.75
C ALA A 123 -19.21 -10.38 -0.67
N ASP A 124 -19.71 -9.15 -0.57
CA ASP A 124 -20.81 -8.83 0.35
C ASP A 124 -22.13 -9.46 -0.11
N VAL A 125 -23.01 -9.87 0.81
CA VAL A 125 -24.36 -10.41 0.49
C VAL A 125 -25.23 -9.41 -0.29
N GLY A 126 -24.95 -8.11 -0.16
CA GLY A 126 -25.59 -7.03 -0.89
C GLY A 126 -24.94 -6.68 -2.23
N SER A 127 -23.93 -7.42 -2.69
CA SER A 127 -23.16 -7.12 -3.91
C SER A 127 -23.92 -7.30 -5.25
N GLY A 128 -25.17 -7.71 -5.20
CA GLY A 128 -25.96 -8.03 -6.39
C GLY A 128 -25.64 -9.39 -7.04
N PHE A 129 -24.59 -10.07 -6.58
CA PHE A 129 -24.31 -11.46 -6.96
C PHE A 129 -25.11 -12.44 -6.10
N THR A 130 -25.43 -13.60 -6.67
CA THR A 130 -25.88 -14.78 -5.92
C THR A 130 -24.71 -15.73 -5.69
N GLN A 131 -24.78 -16.51 -4.60
CA GLN A 131 -23.80 -17.57 -4.32
C GLN A 131 -23.61 -18.53 -5.52
N ALA A 132 -24.68 -18.83 -6.25
CA ALA A 132 -24.65 -19.69 -7.43
C ALA A 132 -23.87 -19.07 -8.59
N GLN A 133 -24.03 -17.76 -8.84
CA GLN A 133 -23.27 -17.04 -9.87
C GLN A 133 -21.78 -16.99 -9.53
N LEU A 134 -21.43 -16.69 -8.28
CA LEU A 134 -20.03 -16.69 -7.83
C LEU A 134 -19.39 -18.08 -7.99
N ALA A 135 -20.11 -19.13 -7.62
CA ALA A 135 -19.65 -20.51 -7.78
C ALA A 135 -19.55 -20.95 -9.25
N ASP A 136 -20.39 -20.41 -10.14
CA ASP A 136 -20.33 -20.70 -11.57
C ASP A 136 -19.10 -20.06 -12.23
N VAL A 137 -18.81 -18.80 -11.89
CA VAL A 137 -17.57 -18.11 -12.30
C VAL A 137 -16.34 -18.83 -11.77
N ALA A 138 -16.37 -19.24 -10.50
CA ALA A 138 -15.27 -19.97 -9.89
C ALA A 138 -14.94 -21.27 -10.64
N ARG A 139 -15.95 -22.09 -10.93
CA ARG A 139 -15.75 -23.39 -11.61
C ARG A 139 -15.39 -23.26 -13.09
N THR A 140 -15.89 -22.23 -13.76
CA THR A 140 -15.78 -22.12 -15.23
C THR A 140 -14.59 -21.26 -15.65
N ALA A 141 -14.31 -20.18 -14.93
CA ALA A 141 -13.34 -19.16 -15.35
C ALA A 141 -12.15 -18.98 -14.39
N ILE A 142 -12.21 -19.48 -13.14
CA ILE A 142 -11.12 -19.33 -12.16
C ILE A 142 -10.34 -20.64 -11.99
N GLU A 143 -11.01 -21.75 -11.69
CA GLU A 143 -10.34 -23.03 -11.42
C GLU A 143 -9.53 -23.59 -12.61
N PRO A 144 -10.02 -23.58 -13.86
CA PRO A 144 -9.28 -24.19 -14.97
C PRO A 144 -7.93 -23.51 -15.26
N PRO A 145 -7.82 -22.17 -15.25
CA PRO A 145 -6.52 -21.48 -15.28
C PRO A 145 -5.62 -21.82 -14.09
N LEU A 146 -6.14 -21.78 -12.86
CA LEU A 146 -5.36 -22.07 -11.65
C LEU A 146 -4.76 -23.48 -11.64
N ARG A 147 -5.51 -24.48 -12.12
CA ARG A 147 -5.01 -25.87 -12.26
C ARG A 147 -3.78 -25.98 -13.16
N GLN A 148 -3.68 -25.09 -14.15
CA GLN A 148 -2.57 -25.06 -15.10
C GLN A 148 -1.55 -23.96 -14.78
N ASN A 149 -1.62 -23.39 -13.57
CA ASN A 149 -0.75 -22.33 -13.08
C ASN A 149 -0.83 -21.03 -13.92
N ASP A 150 -1.93 -20.81 -14.64
CA ASP A 150 -2.20 -19.55 -15.33
C ASP A 150 -2.82 -18.56 -14.34
N TRP A 151 -1.97 -17.96 -13.52
CA TRP A 151 -2.37 -17.04 -12.44
C TRP A 151 -3.08 -15.81 -13.02
N ALA A 152 -2.48 -15.16 -14.03
CA ALA A 152 -3.07 -14.02 -14.70
C ALA A 152 -4.42 -14.38 -15.37
N GLY A 153 -4.50 -15.55 -16.01
CA GLY A 153 -5.74 -16.04 -16.62
C GLY A 153 -6.87 -16.26 -15.61
N ALA A 154 -6.55 -16.66 -14.38
CA ALA A 154 -7.55 -16.79 -13.31
C ALA A 154 -8.17 -15.43 -12.92
N ALA A 155 -7.35 -14.37 -12.82
CA ALA A 155 -7.84 -13.03 -12.51
C ALA A 155 -8.63 -12.41 -13.66
N ILE A 156 -8.17 -12.58 -14.90
CA ILE A 156 -8.88 -12.13 -16.11
C ILE A 156 -10.21 -12.85 -16.23
N GLY A 157 -10.20 -14.19 -16.10
CA GLY A 157 -11.41 -15.01 -16.13
C GLY A 157 -12.41 -14.67 -15.02
N ALA A 158 -11.91 -14.32 -13.82
CA ALA A 158 -12.78 -13.81 -12.75
C ALA A 158 -13.47 -12.51 -13.16
N ALA A 159 -12.72 -11.53 -13.68
CA ALA A 159 -13.27 -10.23 -14.08
C ALA A 159 -14.31 -10.37 -15.22
N GLU A 160 -13.96 -11.08 -16.28
CA GLU A 160 -14.85 -11.33 -17.42
C GLU A 160 -16.07 -12.16 -17.01
N GLY A 161 -15.88 -13.17 -16.17
CA GLY A 161 -16.95 -14.04 -15.66
C GLY A 161 -17.96 -13.28 -14.82
N TYR A 162 -17.48 -12.41 -13.92
CA TYR A 162 -18.37 -11.54 -13.13
C TYR A 162 -19.14 -10.55 -14.02
N GLY A 163 -18.49 -9.94 -15.01
CA GLY A 163 -19.18 -9.08 -15.98
C GLY A 163 -20.24 -9.82 -16.80
N ALA A 164 -19.96 -11.07 -17.20
CA ALA A 164 -20.90 -11.91 -17.93
C ALA A 164 -22.15 -12.23 -17.11
N VAL A 165 -22.00 -12.68 -15.85
CA VAL A 165 -23.17 -13.02 -15.01
C VAL A 165 -24.00 -11.80 -14.64
N LEU A 166 -23.38 -10.63 -14.44
CA LEU A 166 -24.10 -9.37 -14.22
C LEU A 166 -24.83 -8.88 -15.47
N SER A 167 -24.29 -9.19 -16.65
CA SER A 167 -24.94 -8.95 -17.94
C SER A 167 -25.99 -10.01 -18.33
N GLY A 168 -26.23 -11.03 -17.48
CA GLY A 168 -27.12 -12.15 -17.79
C GLY A 168 -26.63 -13.05 -18.94
N LYS A 169 -25.33 -13.06 -19.21
CA LYS A 169 -24.66 -13.88 -20.23
C LYS A 169 -24.01 -15.12 -19.60
N PRO A 170 -23.79 -16.21 -20.36
CA PRO A 170 -23.02 -17.35 -19.89
C PRO A 170 -21.57 -16.95 -19.54
N VAL A 171 -21.01 -17.58 -18.51
CA VAL A 171 -19.59 -17.38 -18.13
C VAL A 171 -18.68 -17.85 -19.27
N PRO A 172 -17.77 -17.01 -19.78
CA PRO A 172 -16.82 -17.41 -20.82
C PRO A 172 -15.82 -18.42 -20.27
N VAL A 173 -15.40 -19.36 -21.12
CA VAL A 173 -14.30 -20.27 -20.80
C VAL A 173 -13.00 -19.57 -21.22
N PRO A 174 -12.07 -19.31 -20.30
CA PRO A 174 -10.84 -18.58 -20.61
C PRO A 174 -9.87 -19.44 -21.42
N ASP A 175 -9.14 -18.81 -22.34
CA ASP A 175 -8.00 -19.41 -23.02
C ASP A 175 -6.82 -19.51 -22.04
N VAL A 176 -6.48 -20.74 -21.63
CA VAL A 176 -5.47 -20.98 -20.60
C VAL A 176 -4.06 -20.95 -21.19
N THR A 177 -3.21 -20.09 -20.62
CA THR A 177 -1.79 -19.99 -20.93
C THR A 177 -0.97 -20.43 -19.71
N PRO A 178 -0.51 -21.69 -19.64
CA PRO A 178 0.15 -22.24 -18.45
C PRO A 178 1.38 -21.43 -18.02
N GLY A 179 1.46 -21.13 -16.72
CA GLY A 179 2.56 -20.38 -16.09
C GLY A 179 3.45 -21.25 -15.20
N VAL A 180 4.36 -20.58 -14.48
CA VAL A 180 5.26 -21.21 -13.50
C VAL A 180 4.45 -21.72 -12.31
N ALA A 181 4.69 -22.97 -11.88
CA ALA A 181 3.91 -23.63 -10.84
C ALA A 181 4.06 -23.01 -9.44
N ASP A 182 5.18 -22.34 -9.18
CA ASP A 182 5.45 -21.65 -7.93
C ASP A 182 6.29 -20.39 -8.22
N PRO A 183 5.65 -19.26 -8.58
CA PRO A 183 6.34 -18.03 -8.94
C PRO A 183 7.07 -17.38 -7.75
N GLY A 184 6.76 -17.81 -6.51
CA GLY A 184 7.43 -17.39 -5.27
C GLY A 184 8.40 -18.42 -4.68
N GLY A 185 8.50 -19.61 -5.28
CA GLY A 185 9.44 -20.65 -4.87
C GLY A 185 10.84 -20.38 -5.41
N ASP A 186 11.86 -20.58 -4.58
CA ASP A 186 13.27 -20.48 -4.97
C ASP A 186 13.59 -21.41 -6.15
N THR A 187 13.46 -20.89 -7.36
CA THR A 187 13.96 -21.53 -8.57
C THR A 187 15.38 -21.04 -8.80
N GLY A 188 16.32 -21.73 -8.15
CA GLY A 188 17.73 -21.63 -8.49
C GLY A 188 17.97 -22.06 -9.93
N THR A 189 17.90 -21.12 -10.88
CA THR A 189 18.49 -21.28 -12.22
C THR A 189 19.05 -19.96 -12.72
N SER A 190 20.35 -19.97 -12.95
CA SER A 190 21.21 -18.94 -13.53
C SER A 190 20.74 -18.38 -14.87
N GLY A 191 20.74 -17.06 -15.02
CA GLY A 191 20.62 -16.38 -16.32
C GLY A 191 20.55 -14.86 -16.19
N ALA A 192 21.49 -14.16 -16.80
CA ALA A 192 21.66 -12.71 -16.74
C ALA A 192 20.48 -11.92 -17.34
N GLY A 193 20.24 -10.72 -16.79
CA GLY A 193 19.57 -9.64 -17.52
C GLY A 193 18.48 -8.93 -16.72
N ASP A 194 18.85 -7.77 -16.18
CA ASP A 194 18.07 -6.53 -16.21
C ASP A 194 16.73 -6.47 -15.44
N TYR A 195 16.71 -5.64 -14.37
CA TYR A 195 15.88 -4.44 -14.21
C TYR A 195 15.53 -4.11 -12.74
N VAL A 196 16.03 -2.94 -12.32
CA VAL A 196 15.27 -1.80 -11.77
C VAL A 196 14.52 -1.98 -10.44
N LEU A 197 15.16 -1.42 -9.41
CA LEU A 197 14.57 -0.85 -8.19
C LEU A 197 13.55 0.25 -8.55
N PRO A 198 12.52 0.50 -7.71
CA PRO A 198 12.76 1.58 -6.76
C PRO A 198 12.32 1.28 -5.33
N VAL A 199 13.16 1.77 -4.43
CA VAL A 199 12.95 1.96 -3.00
C VAL A 199 11.90 3.06 -2.78
N VAL A 200 10.92 2.82 -1.90
CA VAL A 200 10.33 3.86 -1.06
C VAL A 200 10.09 3.30 0.35
N LEU A 201 10.67 4.03 1.31
CA LEU A 201 10.81 3.78 2.74
C LEU A 201 9.53 3.99 3.58
N VAL A 202 9.45 3.20 4.66
CA VAL A 202 9.16 3.58 6.07
C VAL A 202 8.15 4.71 6.35
N GLY A 203 7.07 4.37 7.06
CA GLY A 203 6.33 5.34 7.85
C GLY A 203 4.95 4.89 8.33
N ALA A 204 4.86 4.03 9.36
CA ALA A 204 3.59 3.79 10.05
C ALA A 204 3.74 3.24 11.49
N ALA A 205 4.57 3.88 12.31
CA ALA A 205 4.51 3.73 13.77
C ALA A 205 4.45 5.15 14.39
N GLY A 206 3.24 5.68 14.55
CA GLY A 206 3.05 7.02 15.14
C GLY A 206 1.67 7.66 14.98
N ALA A 207 0.80 7.16 14.09
CA ALA A 207 -0.43 7.90 13.72
C ALA A 207 -1.71 7.54 14.50
N LEU A 208 -1.76 6.42 15.25
CA LEU A 208 -3.00 6.01 15.94
C LEU A 208 -3.10 6.39 17.44
N GLY A 209 -1.98 6.78 18.08
CA GLY A 209 -1.99 7.23 19.48
C GLY A 209 -2.36 8.71 19.69
N ALA A 210 -2.18 9.57 18.68
CA ALA A 210 -2.34 11.02 18.82
C ALA A 210 -3.79 11.52 18.62
N TYR A 211 -4.65 10.74 17.97
CA TYR A 211 -6.02 11.15 17.64
C TYR A 211 -7.01 11.00 18.81
N ALA A 212 -6.79 10.03 19.71
CA ALA A 212 -7.63 9.83 20.89
C ALA A 212 -7.30 10.80 22.05
N TYR A 213 -6.07 11.34 22.10
CA TYR A 213 -5.63 12.22 23.19
C TYR A 213 -6.04 13.69 23.02
N THR A 214 -6.27 14.16 21.79
CA THR A 214 -6.56 15.59 21.52
C THR A 214 -8.04 15.95 21.66
N ARG A 215 -8.98 14.99 21.59
CA ARG A 215 -10.42 15.28 21.66
C ARG A 215 -10.97 15.43 23.10
N ARG A 216 -10.24 14.98 24.12
CA ARG A 216 -10.71 15.02 25.52
C ARG A 216 -10.46 16.35 26.24
N LYS A 217 -9.72 17.30 25.63
CA LYS A 217 -9.33 18.56 26.30
C LYS A 217 -9.89 19.84 25.68
N ARG A 218 -10.91 19.78 24.83
CA ARG A 218 -11.62 20.96 24.32
C ARG A 218 -13.12 20.90 24.60
N ARG A 219 -13.47 21.09 25.87
CA ARG A 219 -14.79 21.59 26.31
C ARG A 219 -14.57 22.64 27.41
N GLY A 220 -14.93 23.88 27.11
CA GLY A 220 -14.92 25.06 27.99
C GLY A 220 -14.85 26.37 27.19
N PRO A 221 -15.55 27.45 27.59
CA PRO A 221 -16.50 28.18 26.73
C PRO A 221 -15.97 29.52 26.20
N GLY A 222 -16.55 30.03 25.10
CA GLY A 222 -16.35 31.43 24.68
C GLY A 222 -16.71 31.73 23.22
N SER A 223 -17.44 32.82 23.03
CA SER A 223 -18.09 33.36 21.84
C SER A 223 -17.19 33.82 20.68
N GLY A 224 -17.76 33.83 19.46
CA GLY A 224 -17.64 34.99 18.56
C GLY A 224 -17.12 34.72 17.13
N GLY A 225 -17.98 34.97 16.13
CA GLY A 225 -17.60 35.75 14.93
C GLY A 225 -17.06 35.05 13.67
N THR A 226 -17.98 34.77 12.74
CA THR A 226 -17.94 35.07 11.28
C THR A 226 -16.84 34.53 10.33
N THR A 227 -17.36 33.74 9.35
CA THR A 227 -17.13 33.71 7.88
C THR A 227 -15.82 33.20 7.28
N GLY A 228 -15.95 32.13 6.49
CA GLY A 228 -15.03 31.72 5.42
C GLY A 228 -15.57 30.49 4.68
N TRP A 229 -15.99 30.69 3.44
CA TRP A 229 -16.65 29.72 2.55
C TRP A 229 -15.72 28.58 2.07
N GLY A 230 -16.32 27.41 1.80
CA GLY A 230 -15.84 26.47 0.78
C GLY A 230 -15.00 25.29 1.27
N ALA A 231 -15.64 24.34 1.96
CA ALA A 231 -15.15 22.97 2.01
C ALA A 231 -16.36 22.04 2.13
N GLN A 232 -16.76 21.38 1.03
CA GLN A 232 -17.64 20.21 1.12
C GLN A 232 -16.87 19.09 1.84
N PRO A 233 -17.38 18.55 2.96
CA PRO A 233 -16.87 17.30 3.48
C PRO A 233 -17.41 16.14 2.64
N ALA A 234 -16.51 15.24 2.25
CA ALA A 234 -16.88 13.94 1.69
C ALA A 234 -17.80 13.21 2.68
N THR A 235 -19.05 12.99 2.29
CA THR A 235 -20.00 12.18 3.03
C THR A 235 -19.82 10.72 2.64
N THR A 236 -19.16 9.93 3.48
CA THR A 236 -19.56 8.53 3.67
C THR A 236 -21.03 8.53 4.05
N THR A 237 -21.90 7.99 3.20
CA THR A 237 -23.34 7.91 3.45
C THR A 237 -23.58 7.03 4.68
N ALA A 238 -23.82 7.65 5.84
CA ALA A 238 -24.21 6.94 7.05
C ALA A 238 -25.55 6.22 6.85
N LEU A 239 -25.71 5.02 7.46
CA LEU A 239 -26.95 4.26 7.39
C LEU A 239 -28.17 5.14 7.72
N PRO A 240 -29.29 5.01 6.98
CA PRO A 240 -30.56 5.59 7.36
C PRO A 240 -30.98 5.14 8.77
N LEU A 241 -31.58 6.06 9.55
CA LEU A 241 -31.98 5.81 10.94
C LEU A 241 -32.87 4.55 11.12
N PRO A 242 -33.86 4.26 10.27
CA PRO A 242 -34.68 3.05 10.41
C PRO A 242 -33.89 1.76 10.20
N GLU A 243 -32.92 1.77 9.28
CA GLU A 243 -32.05 0.61 9.03
C GLU A 243 -31.07 0.40 10.19
N LEU A 244 -30.54 1.49 10.75
CA LEU A 244 -29.70 1.45 11.95
C LEU A 244 -30.47 0.93 13.16
N ASP A 245 -31.74 1.34 13.31
CA ASP A 245 -32.65 0.85 14.36
C ASP A 245 -32.95 -0.65 14.22
N ALA A 246 -33.22 -1.11 12.99
CA ALA A 246 -33.43 -2.53 12.71
C ALA A 246 -32.16 -3.36 13.02
N LYS A 247 -30.98 -2.85 12.62
CA LYS A 247 -29.69 -3.48 12.92
C LYS A 247 -29.42 -3.56 14.42
N ALA A 248 -29.69 -2.49 15.17
CA ALA A 248 -29.53 -2.47 16.62
C ALA A 248 -30.41 -3.51 17.32
N LYS A 249 -31.69 -3.67 16.90
CA LYS A 249 -32.59 -4.70 17.44
C LYS A 249 -32.12 -6.11 17.15
N ALA A 250 -31.67 -6.37 15.92
CA ALA A 250 -31.15 -7.69 15.54
C ALA A 250 -29.93 -8.06 16.39
N LEU A 251 -28.98 -7.13 16.56
CA LEU A 251 -27.78 -7.36 17.36
C LEU A 251 -28.08 -7.58 18.85
N LEU A 252 -29.09 -6.91 19.42
CA LEU A 252 -29.50 -7.15 20.81
C LEU A 252 -29.97 -8.60 21.02
N VAL A 253 -30.83 -9.11 20.12
CA VAL A 253 -31.33 -10.49 20.20
C VAL A 253 -30.19 -11.49 19.99
N GLU A 254 -29.35 -11.27 18.99
CA GLU A 254 -28.20 -12.14 18.71
C GLU A 254 -27.25 -12.22 19.90
N THR A 255 -26.94 -11.09 20.53
CA THR A 255 -26.03 -11.03 21.69
C THR A 255 -26.63 -11.75 22.90
N ASP A 256 -27.94 -11.65 23.12
CA ASP A 256 -28.64 -12.36 24.21
C ASP A 256 -28.57 -13.88 24.03
N ASP A 257 -28.88 -14.36 22.82
CA ASP A 257 -28.79 -15.79 22.49
C ASP A 257 -27.34 -16.32 22.58
N ALA A 258 -26.35 -15.51 22.14
CA ALA A 258 -24.94 -15.85 22.24
C ALA A 258 -24.49 -15.99 23.71
N ILE A 259 -24.91 -15.07 24.58
CA ILE A 259 -24.59 -15.12 26.02
C ILE A 259 -25.22 -16.35 26.68
N ARG A 260 -26.49 -16.64 26.39
CA ARG A 260 -27.18 -17.81 26.96
C ARG A 260 -26.49 -19.11 26.56
N THR A 261 -26.19 -19.27 25.28
CA THR A 261 -25.47 -20.43 24.76
C THR A 261 -24.08 -20.53 25.39
N SER A 262 -23.35 -19.42 25.49
CA SER A 262 -22.02 -19.38 26.10
C SER A 262 -22.04 -19.73 27.59
N ALA A 263 -23.07 -19.32 28.33
CA ALA A 263 -23.23 -19.64 29.74
C ALA A 263 -23.56 -21.13 29.96
N GLU A 264 -24.36 -21.74 29.09
CA GLU A 264 -24.64 -23.18 29.11
C GLU A 264 -23.35 -23.99 28.86
N GLU A 265 -22.59 -23.63 27.82
CA GLU A 265 -21.30 -24.27 27.49
C GLU A 265 -20.25 -24.10 28.60
N LEU A 266 -20.15 -22.90 29.20
CA LEU A 266 -19.24 -22.63 30.30
C LEU A 266 -19.48 -23.57 31.51
N GLY A 267 -20.74 -23.92 31.77
CA GLY A 267 -21.09 -24.86 32.85
C GLY A 267 -20.55 -26.28 32.59
N PHE A 268 -20.58 -26.75 31.34
CA PHE A 268 -19.98 -28.04 30.97
C PHE A 268 -18.44 -27.95 30.97
N ALA A 269 -17.89 -26.85 30.48
CA ALA A 269 -16.47 -26.58 30.40
C ALA A 269 -15.79 -26.58 31.78
N SER A 270 -16.36 -25.88 32.76
CA SER A 270 -15.88 -25.85 34.14
C SER A 270 -15.79 -27.25 34.75
N ALA A 271 -16.80 -28.10 34.49
CA ALA A 271 -16.81 -29.47 35.00
C ALA A 271 -15.74 -30.37 34.35
N GLN A 272 -15.38 -30.10 33.09
CA GLN A 272 -14.46 -30.93 32.31
C GLN A 272 -12.99 -30.49 32.44
N PHE A 273 -12.73 -29.19 32.50
CA PHE A 273 -11.38 -28.61 32.49
C PHE A 273 -10.99 -27.92 33.81
N GLY A 274 -11.95 -27.72 34.72
CA GLY A 274 -11.77 -27.00 35.98
C GLY A 274 -11.94 -25.49 35.85
N ASP A 275 -12.31 -24.84 36.96
CA ASP A 275 -12.64 -23.40 36.99
C ASP A 275 -11.49 -22.48 36.58
N GLU A 276 -10.24 -22.86 36.89
CA GLU A 276 -9.06 -22.08 36.54
C GLU A 276 -8.82 -22.04 35.02
N ALA A 277 -9.11 -23.14 34.31
CA ALA A 277 -8.93 -23.24 32.87
C ALA A 277 -9.96 -22.43 32.07
N VAL A 278 -11.14 -22.17 32.66
CA VAL A 278 -12.25 -21.46 32.00
C VAL A 278 -12.45 -20.03 32.54
N ALA A 279 -11.50 -19.53 33.33
CA ALA A 279 -11.62 -18.22 33.99
C ALA A 279 -11.76 -17.05 32.99
N ALA A 280 -11.00 -17.07 31.89
CA ALA A 280 -11.07 -16.04 30.86
C ALA A 280 -12.42 -16.04 30.13
N PHE A 281 -12.94 -17.22 29.78
CA PHE A 281 -14.26 -17.35 29.17
C PHE A 281 -15.37 -16.91 30.14
N THR A 282 -15.24 -17.22 31.43
CA THR A 282 -16.13 -16.72 32.49
C THR A 282 -16.15 -15.19 32.53
N GLU A 283 -14.98 -14.54 32.49
CA GLU A 283 -14.89 -13.09 32.46
C GLU A 283 -15.53 -12.49 31.20
N ALA A 284 -15.33 -13.12 30.03
CA ALA A 284 -15.94 -12.68 28.78
C ALA A 284 -17.47 -12.77 28.80
N VAL A 285 -18.04 -13.85 29.37
CA VAL A 285 -19.50 -13.99 29.54
C VAL A 285 -20.04 -12.91 30.48
N VAL A 286 -19.38 -12.65 31.61
CA VAL A 286 -19.77 -11.59 32.55
C VAL A 286 -19.68 -10.21 31.90
N PHE A 287 -18.62 -9.95 31.14
CA PHE A 287 -18.46 -8.71 30.39
C PHE A 287 -19.58 -8.51 29.36
N ALA A 288 -19.87 -9.53 28.56
CA ALA A 288 -20.93 -9.49 27.55
C ALA A 288 -22.31 -9.26 28.17
N GLN A 289 -22.61 -9.90 29.32
CA GLN A 289 -23.84 -9.63 30.10
C GLN A 289 -23.95 -8.17 30.53
N SER A 290 -22.84 -7.56 30.95
CA SER A 290 -22.81 -6.17 31.37
C SER A 290 -23.04 -5.20 30.20
N GLU A 291 -22.45 -5.47 29.03
CA GLU A 291 -22.62 -4.67 27.81
C GLU A 291 -24.03 -4.80 27.25
N LEU A 292 -24.59 -6.02 27.22
CA LEU A 292 -25.98 -6.25 26.81
C LEU A 292 -26.96 -5.54 27.74
N THR A 293 -26.72 -5.57 29.06
CA THR A 293 -27.54 -4.82 30.03
C THR A 293 -27.49 -3.31 29.77
N ALA A 294 -26.31 -2.76 29.45
CA ALA A 294 -26.17 -1.35 29.11
C ALA A 294 -26.88 -1.01 27.78
N ALA A 295 -26.78 -1.88 26.78
CA ALA A 295 -27.44 -1.72 25.50
C ALA A 295 -28.99 -1.77 25.63
N PHE A 296 -29.53 -2.66 26.47
CA PHE A 296 -30.98 -2.68 26.76
C PHE A 296 -31.47 -1.43 27.49
N ARG A 297 -30.65 -0.81 28.34
CA ARG A 297 -31.01 0.49 28.96
C ARG A 297 -31.12 1.61 27.93
N LEU A 298 -30.20 1.65 26.97
CA LEU A 298 -30.28 2.60 25.84
C LEU A 298 -31.49 2.32 24.96
N ARG A 299 -31.80 1.03 24.71
CA ARG A 299 -33.01 0.62 23.99
C ARG A 299 -34.28 1.08 24.70
N GLN A 300 -34.34 0.92 26.01
CA GLN A 300 -35.49 1.34 26.82
C GLN A 300 -35.72 2.85 26.77
N GLN A 301 -34.66 3.66 26.72
CA GLN A 301 -34.76 5.12 26.55
C GLN A 301 -35.32 5.46 25.16
N LEU A 302 -34.77 4.85 24.10
CA LEU A 302 -35.25 5.06 22.73
C LEU A 302 -36.71 4.65 22.50
N ASP A 303 -37.20 3.66 23.25
CA ASP A 303 -38.57 3.15 23.17
C ASP A 303 -39.53 3.80 24.18
N ASP A 304 -39.10 4.85 24.89
CA ASP A 304 -39.94 5.55 25.86
C ASP A 304 -40.99 6.48 25.19
N ALA A 305 -41.79 7.17 26.01
CA ALA A 305 -42.86 8.04 25.53
C ALA A 305 -42.37 9.40 24.96
N TYR A 306 -41.07 9.70 25.05
CA TYR A 306 -40.45 10.99 24.76
C TYR A 306 -39.37 10.85 23.69
N PRO A 307 -39.73 10.93 22.39
CA PRO A 307 -38.79 10.71 21.30
C PRO A 307 -37.66 11.75 21.28
N GLU A 308 -36.43 11.27 21.12
CA GLU A 308 -35.23 12.09 20.94
C GLU A 308 -35.15 12.71 19.54
N ASP A 309 -34.30 13.73 19.39
CA ASP A 309 -33.94 14.28 18.09
C ASP A 309 -33.06 13.30 17.28
N ASP A 310 -33.19 13.34 15.95
CA ASP A 310 -32.50 12.43 15.02
C ASP A 310 -30.98 12.27 15.29
N PRO A 311 -30.20 13.33 15.57
CA PRO A 311 -28.78 13.19 15.91
C PRO A 311 -28.52 12.44 17.23
N THR A 312 -29.38 12.59 18.23
CA THR A 312 -29.26 11.88 19.51
C THR A 312 -29.70 10.44 19.39
N ARG A 313 -30.82 10.19 18.70
CA ARG A 313 -31.29 8.84 18.36
C ARG A 313 -30.22 8.05 17.60
N ARG A 314 -29.60 8.64 16.58
CA ARG A 314 -28.50 8.00 15.84
C ARG A 314 -27.35 7.60 16.77
N ARG A 315 -26.91 8.52 17.62
CA ARG A 315 -25.80 8.28 18.56
C ARG A 315 -26.10 7.13 19.52
N MET A 316 -27.32 7.05 20.04
CA MET A 316 -27.73 5.98 20.95
C MET A 316 -27.82 4.63 20.23
N LEU A 317 -28.32 4.60 18.99
CA LEU A 317 -28.36 3.39 18.17
C LEU A 317 -26.95 2.91 17.78
N ASP A 318 -26.05 3.82 17.39
CA ASP A 318 -24.64 3.51 17.14
C ASP A 318 -23.96 2.95 18.40
N GLU A 319 -24.30 3.48 19.59
CA GLU A 319 -23.79 2.97 20.86
C GLU A 319 -24.32 1.57 21.18
N ILE A 320 -25.60 1.28 20.93
CA ILE A 320 -26.16 -0.08 21.07
C ILE A 320 -25.41 -1.05 20.14
N VAL A 321 -25.22 -0.68 18.87
CA VAL A 321 -24.50 -1.49 17.89
C VAL A 321 -23.07 -1.75 18.35
N ALA A 322 -22.36 -0.71 18.81
CA ALA A 322 -20.98 -0.84 19.26
C ALA A 322 -20.85 -1.78 20.47
N ARG A 323 -21.73 -1.64 21.48
CA ARG A 323 -21.73 -2.49 22.69
C ARG A 323 -22.01 -3.95 22.38
N CYS A 324 -23.03 -4.22 21.58
CA CYS A 324 -23.36 -5.59 21.16
C CYS A 324 -22.23 -6.21 20.30
N THR A 325 -21.64 -5.42 19.41
CA THR A 325 -20.52 -5.88 18.58
C THR A 325 -19.30 -6.23 19.43
N GLU A 326 -18.95 -5.41 20.42
CA GLU A 326 -17.82 -5.66 21.31
C GLU A 326 -18.07 -6.86 22.23
N ALA A 327 -19.29 -7.01 22.76
CA ALA A 327 -19.70 -8.18 23.54
C ALA A 327 -19.53 -9.48 22.74
N ASN A 328 -20.05 -9.53 21.51
CA ASN A 328 -19.92 -10.70 20.63
C ASN A 328 -18.47 -10.95 20.22
N ARG A 329 -17.70 -9.90 19.90
CA ARG A 329 -16.27 -10.03 19.57
C ARG A 329 -15.48 -10.68 20.70
N ARG A 330 -15.76 -10.31 21.95
CA ARG A 330 -15.07 -10.87 23.12
C ARG A 330 -15.51 -12.31 23.41
N LEU A 331 -16.79 -12.64 23.25
CA LEU A 331 -17.26 -14.02 23.34
C LEU A 331 -16.63 -14.92 22.26
N ASP A 332 -16.64 -14.47 21.00
CA ASP A 332 -16.11 -15.21 19.85
C ASP A 332 -14.60 -15.51 20.02
N ALA A 333 -13.84 -14.55 20.56
CA ALA A 333 -12.40 -14.71 20.79
C ALA A 333 -12.11 -15.88 21.75
N GLU A 334 -12.89 -16.00 22.82
CA GLU A 334 -12.69 -17.04 23.83
C GLU A 334 -13.30 -18.39 23.41
N SER A 335 -14.38 -18.41 22.63
CA SER A 335 -14.96 -19.65 22.08
C SER A 335 -13.98 -20.39 21.16
N ALA A 336 -13.17 -19.68 20.37
CA ALA A 336 -12.14 -20.31 19.53
C ALA A 336 -11.02 -20.96 20.35
N ASP A 337 -10.65 -20.38 21.50
CA ASP A 337 -9.71 -21.02 22.43
C ASP A 337 -10.31 -22.24 23.12
N PHE A 338 -11.62 -22.21 23.37
CA PHE A 338 -12.34 -23.35 23.94
C PHE A 338 -12.45 -24.54 22.96
N ASP A 339 -12.77 -24.29 21.69
CA ASP A 339 -12.79 -25.33 20.66
C ASP A 339 -11.43 -26.00 20.51
N ARG A 340 -10.35 -25.23 20.62
CA ARG A 340 -8.97 -25.74 20.64
C ARG A 340 -8.70 -26.63 21.85
N LEU A 341 -9.11 -26.23 23.05
CA LEU A 341 -8.97 -27.08 24.25
C LEU A 341 -9.73 -28.41 24.11
N ARG A 342 -10.93 -28.37 23.53
CA ARG A 342 -11.74 -29.58 23.28
C ARG A 342 -11.12 -30.49 22.23
N ASP A 343 -10.49 -29.94 21.20
CA ASP A 343 -9.74 -30.74 20.21
C ASP A 343 -8.46 -31.35 20.83
N LEU A 344 -7.75 -30.56 21.65
CA LEU A 344 -6.57 -31.01 22.39
C LEU A 344 -6.92 -32.13 23.36
N GLU A 345 -8.04 -32.08 24.07
CA GLU A 345 -8.47 -33.16 24.96
C GLU A 345 -8.71 -34.47 24.19
N LYS A 346 -9.38 -34.41 23.04
CA LYS A 346 -9.64 -35.59 22.19
C LYS A 346 -8.34 -36.19 21.64
N ASN A 347 -7.36 -35.35 21.37
CA ASN A 347 -6.12 -35.71 20.68
C ASN A 347 -4.86 -35.58 21.56
N ALA A 348 -5.02 -35.54 22.89
CA ALA A 348 -3.98 -35.08 23.82
C ALA A 348 -2.63 -35.80 23.68
N PRO A 349 -2.56 -37.14 23.51
CA PRO A 349 -1.27 -37.82 23.32
C PRO A 349 -0.53 -37.40 22.05
N ARG A 350 -1.26 -37.17 20.95
CA ARG A 350 -0.67 -36.74 19.68
C ARG A 350 -0.25 -35.27 19.75
N ALA A 351 -1.09 -34.41 20.33
CA ALA A 351 -0.77 -33.00 20.50
C ALA A 351 0.47 -32.80 21.37
N LEU A 352 0.56 -33.53 22.49
CA LEU A 352 1.74 -33.55 23.34
C LEU A 352 3.00 -33.92 22.56
N ALA A 353 2.98 -35.04 21.81
CA ALA A 353 4.13 -35.46 21.02
C ALA A 353 4.58 -34.42 19.98
N THR A 354 3.64 -33.71 19.36
CA THR A 354 3.94 -32.62 18.42
C THR A 354 4.64 -31.45 19.11
N VAL A 355 4.10 -30.96 20.23
CA VAL A 355 4.68 -29.82 20.96
C VAL A 355 6.03 -30.20 21.56
N GLU A 356 6.22 -31.44 22.01
CA GLU A 356 7.54 -31.94 22.45
C GLU A 356 8.59 -31.90 21.35
N ALA A 357 8.24 -32.35 20.14
CA ALA A 357 9.14 -32.31 19.00
C ALA A 357 9.51 -30.86 18.62
N HIS A 358 8.53 -29.95 18.63
CA HIS A 358 8.76 -28.53 18.35
C HIS A 358 9.64 -27.87 19.42
N ALA A 359 9.40 -28.16 20.70
CA ALA A 359 10.21 -27.63 21.80
C ALA A 359 11.67 -28.10 21.71
N GLN A 360 11.91 -29.35 21.29
CA GLN A 360 13.26 -29.89 21.09
C GLN A 360 13.99 -29.23 19.92
N ASP A 361 13.32 -29.07 18.77
CA ASP A 361 13.90 -28.35 17.62
C ASP A 361 14.23 -26.90 18.00
N LEU A 362 13.28 -26.22 18.65
CA LEU A 362 13.44 -24.83 19.04
C LEU A 362 14.56 -24.63 20.06
N ALA A 363 14.79 -25.57 20.98
CA ALA A 363 15.93 -25.51 21.89
C ALA A 363 17.29 -25.48 21.15
N GLY A 364 17.42 -26.24 20.05
CA GLY A 364 18.58 -26.19 19.17
C GLY A 364 18.72 -24.83 18.47
N ARG A 365 17.61 -24.27 17.99
CA ARG A 365 17.58 -22.94 17.38
C ARG A 365 17.89 -21.82 18.38
N THR A 366 17.42 -21.90 19.62
CA THR A 366 17.74 -20.94 20.68
C THR A 366 19.23 -20.89 20.98
N SER A 367 19.91 -22.05 21.04
CA SER A 367 21.37 -22.09 21.17
C SER A 367 22.09 -21.43 19.99
N THR A 368 21.57 -21.64 18.77
CA THR A 368 22.08 -20.99 17.55
C THR A 368 21.85 -19.47 17.58
N ALA A 369 20.70 -19.01 18.08
CA ALA A 369 20.40 -17.60 18.26
C ALA A 369 21.33 -16.93 19.28
N ALA A 370 21.64 -17.61 20.39
CA ALA A 370 22.60 -17.11 21.38
C ALA A 370 24.02 -16.99 20.79
N ALA A 371 24.46 -17.96 20.00
CA ALA A 371 25.72 -17.89 19.26
C ALA A 371 25.71 -16.74 18.22
N THR A 372 24.58 -16.53 17.55
CA THR A 372 24.39 -15.42 16.59
C THR A 372 24.46 -14.06 17.28
N LEU A 373 23.82 -13.88 18.45
CA LEU A 373 23.94 -12.67 19.28
C LEU A 373 25.39 -12.40 19.66
N THR A 374 26.13 -13.44 20.07
CA THR A 374 27.55 -13.33 20.42
C THR A 374 28.39 -12.90 19.21
N ALA A 375 28.14 -13.47 18.03
CA ALA A 375 28.81 -13.09 16.79
C ALA A 375 28.50 -11.63 16.39
N MET A 376 27.24 -11.19 16.52
CA MET A 376 26.84 -9.81 16.28
C MET A 376 27.52 -8.84 17.24
N ALA A 377 27.56 -9.15 18.54
CA ALA A 377 28.23 -8.32 19.54
C ALA A 377 29.74 -8.17 19.26
N GLY A 378 30.39 -9.21 18.73
CA GLY A 378 31.79 -9.14 18.32
C GLY A 378 32.05 -8.29 17.06
N ARG A 379 31.08 -8.23 16.14
CA ARG A 379 31.23 -7.57 14.83
C ARG A 379 30.69 -6.14 14.79
N TYR A 380 29.58 -5.89 15.46
CA TYR A 380 28.83 -4.64 15.40
C TYR A 380 28.85 -3.90 16.74
N ALA A 381 28.46 -2.63 16.73
CA ALA A 381 28.27 -1.83 17.95
C ALA A 381 27.08 -2.35 18.78
N ASP A 382 27.07 -2.09 20.08
CA ASP A 382 26.01 -2.59 20.99
C ASP A 382 24.61 -2.09 20.59
N SER A 383 24.51 -0.89 20.02
CA SER A 383 23.25 -0.33 19.48
C SER A 383 22.64 -1.20 18.38
N ALA A 384 23.48 -1.89 17.61
CA ALA A 384 23.07 -2.70 16.47
C ALA A 384 22.23 -3.91 16.93
N SER A 385 22.59 -4.53 18.06
CA SER A 385 21.89 -5.69 18.63
C SER A 385 20.97 -5.36 19.80
N ALA A 386 20.96 -4.11 20.30
CA ALA A 386 20.19 -3.72 21.49
C ALA A 386 18.73 -4.19 21.48
N PRO A 387 17.95 -4.05 20.38
CA PRO A 387 16.54 -4.45 20.34
C PRO A 387 16.27 -5.95 20.55
N VAL A 388 17.26 -6.81 20.34
CA VAL A 388 17.14 -8.28 20.42
C VAL A 388 18.09 -8.91 21.44
N SER A 389 18.80 -8.08 22.21
CA SER A 389 19.91 -8.50 23.07
C SER A 389 19.53 -9.52 24.14
N SER A 390 18.30 -9.46 24.66
CA SER A 390 17.77 -10.38 25.68
C SER A 390 16.87 -11.48 25.12
N ASN A 391 16.68 -11.56 23.80
CA ASN A 391 15.70 -12.46 23.22
C ASN A 391 16.07 -13.94 23.38
N ALA A 392 17.37 -14.28 23.33
CA ALA A 392 17.80 -15.67 23.53
C ALA A 392 17.54 -16.14 24.97
N GLU A 393 17.89 -15.33 25.96
CA GLU A 393 17.62 -15.61 27.38
C GLU A 393 16.10 -15.75 27.64
N GLN A 394 15.30 -14.81 27.12
CA GLN A 394 13.84 -14.91 27.24
C GLN A 394 13.27 -16.15 26.54
N ALA A 395 13.85 -16.58 25.42
CA ALA A 395 13.44 -17.82 24.75
C ALA A 395 13.78 -19.06 25.58
N GLU A 396 14.94 -19.09 26.25
CA GLU A 396 15.31 -20.16 27.20
C GLU A 396 14.31 -20.25 28.37
N ASP A 397 13.93 -19.12 28.96
CA ASP A 397 12.93 -19.06 30.03
C ASP A 397 11.57 -19.63 29.57
N ARG A 398 11.13 -19.29 28.34
CA ARG A 398 9.88 -19.80 27.77
C ARG A 398 9.96 -21.29 27.46
N LEU A 399 11.10 -21.79 26.98
CA LEU A 399 11.32 -23.22 26.78
C LEU A 399 11.36 -24.01 28.09
N LEU A 400 11.89 -23.43 29.16
CA LEU A 400 11.84 -24.03 30.51
C LEU A 400 10.39 -24.15 31.00
N PHE A 401 9.60 -23.08 30.83
CA PHE A 401 8.17 -23.10 31.15
C PHE A 401 7.40 -24.12 30.31
N ALA A 402 7.68 -24.20 29.01
CA ALA A 402 7.10 -25.20 28.11
C ALA A 402 7.44 -26.61 28.58
N THR A 403 8.71 -26.90 28.88
CA THR A 403 9.18 -28.21 29.35
C THR A 403 8.50 -28.63 30.65
N THR A 404 8.31 -27.69 31.58
CA THR A 404 7.58 -27.93 32.84
C THR A 404 6.12 -28.34 32.56
N ASN A 405 5.45 -27.63 31.66
CA ASN A 405 4.07 -27.95 31.29
C ASN A 405 3.96 -29.26 30.51
N LEU A 406 4.89 -29.58 29.60
CA LEU A 406 4.93 -30.87 28.92
C LEU A 406 5.11 -32.03 29.92
N GLY A 407 5.88 -31.84 31.00
CA GLY A 407 5.95 -32.77 32.12
C GLY A 407 4.61 -32.95 32.85
N GLY A 408 3.90 -31.84 33.11
CA GLY A 408 2.55 -31.86 33.68
C GLY A 408 1.52 -32.57 32.79
N ALA A 409 1.59 -32.34 31.47
CA ALA A 409 0.75 -33.01 30.48
C ALA A 409 0.97 -34.52 30.47
N ARG A 410 2.24 -34.99 30.47
CA ARG A 410 2.57 -36.42 30.58
C ARG A 410 1.97 -37.05 31.84
N ALA A 411 2.17 -36.41 32.99
CA ALA A 411 1.65 -36.91 34.26
C ALA A 411 0.11 -36.96 34.29
N ALA A 412 -0.58 -35.99 33.66
CA ALA A 412 -2.03 -36.00 33.52
C ALA A 412 -2.53 -37.13 32.60
N LEU A 413 -1.85 -37.37 31.48
CA LEU A 413 -2.15 -38.50 30.59
C LEU A 413 -1.96 -39.86 31.27
N ASP A 414 -0.86 -40.03 32.02
CA ASP A 414 -0.61 -41.25 32.80
C ASP A 414 -1.70 -41.49 33.87
N GLY A 415 -2.30 -40.41 34.38
CA GLY A 415 -3.44 -40.43 35.30
C GLY A 415 -4.81 -40.58 34.63
N GLY A 416 -4.89 -40.59 33.29
CA GLY A 416 -6.14 -40.66 32.54
C GLY A 416 -6.95 -39.35 32.48
N ASP A 417 -6.34 -38.22 32.81
CA ASP A 417 -6.97 -36.89 32.83
C ASP A 417 -6.60 -36.09 31.58
N ASN A 418 -7.31 -36.37 30.49
CA ASN A 418 -7.07 -35.71 29.19
C ASN A 418 -7.40 -34.21 29.21
N GLY A 419 -8.37 -33.79 30.04
CA GLY A 419 -8.75 -32.38 30.17
C GLY A 419 -7.62 -31.56 30.78
N LYS A 420 -7.04 -32.05 31.88
CA LYS A 420 -5.86 -31.44 32.49
C LYS A 420 -4.62 -31.51 31.60
N ALA A 421 -4.45 -32.61 30.86
CA ALA A 421 -3.37 -32.73 29.88
C ALA A 421 -3.49 -31.66 28.78
N ALA A 422 -4.69 -31.41 28.26
CA ALA A 422 -4.94 -30.40 27.23
C ALA A 422 -4.57 -28.99 27.69
N VAL A 423 -4.88 -28.62 28.93
CA VAL A 423 -4.51 -27.33 29.53
C VAL A 423 -2.98 -27.15 29.57
N HIS A 424 -2.26 -28.18 30.02
CA HIS A 424 -0.79 -28.14 30.04
C HIS A 424 -0.17 -28.11 28.64
N VAL A 425 -0.70 -28.89 27.69
CA VAL A 425 -0.24 -28.84 26.29
C VAL A 425 -0.43 -27.45 25.70
N ARG A 426 -1.58 -26.81 25.94
CA ARG A 426 -1.87 -25.46 25.44
C ARG A 426 -0.91 -24.42 26.02
N ALA A 427 -0.64 -24.49 27.32
CA ALA A 427 0.33 -23.61 27.97
C ALA A 427 1.75 -23.79 27.41
N ALA A 428 2.15 -25.04 27.12
CA ALA A 428 3.43 -25.33 26.50
C ALA A 428 3.51 -24.82 25.06
N GLU A 429 2.46 -25.04 24.26
CA GLU A 429 2.36 -24.58 22.87
C GLU A 429 2.53 -23.05 22.77
N GLY A 430 1.79 -22.29 23.59
CA GLY A 430 1.90 -20.83 23.61
C GLY A 430 3.29 -20.32 24.04
N ALA A 431 4.00 -21.05 24.90
CA ALA A 431 5.36 -20.70 25.30
C ALA A 431 6.40 -21.04 24.21
N VAL A 432 6.21 -22.17 23.50
CA VAL A 432 7.01 -22.53 22.32
C VAL A 432 6.86 -21.47 21.22
N ASP A 433 5.64 -21.02 20.94
CA ASP A 433 5.37 -19.97 19.94
C ASP A 433 6.04 -18.63 20.30
N GLN A 434 6.00 -18.24 21.58
CA GLN A 434 6.70 -17.05 22.08
C GLN A 434 8.22 -17.18 21.93
N ALA A 435 8.79 -18.33 22.30
CA ALA A 435 10.21 -18.59 22.13
C ALA A 435 10.61 -18.55 20.64
N ALA A 436 9.79 -19.11 19.75
CA ALA A 436 10.04 -19.08 18.31
C ALA A 436 10.07 -17.64 17.78
N THR A 437 9.12 -16.80 18.20
CA THR A 437 9.08 -15.37 17.83
C THR A 437 10.34 -14.62 18.26
N LEU A 438 10.85 -14.90 19.47
CA LEU A 438 12.06 -14.29 20.00
C LEU A 438 13.31 -14.71 19.22
N VAL A 439 13.43 -16.01 18.91
CA VAL A 439 14.52 -16.58 18.10
C VAL A 439 14.50 -16.01 16.67
N ASP A 440 13.34 -15.99 16.04
CA ASP A 440 13.13 -15.43 14.71
C ASP A 440 13.53 -13.95 14.63
N ALA A 441 13.29 -13.19 15.70
CA ALA A 441 13.70 -11.78 15.76
C ALA A 441 15.23 -11.62 15.79
N VAL A 442 15.95 -12.53 16.45
CA VAL A 442 17.43 -12.53 16.44
C VAL A 442 17.96 -12.86 15.05
N GLU A 443 17.43 -13.90 14.41
CA GLU A 443 17.83 -14.33 13.06
C GLU A 443 17.58 -13.22 12.03
N ARG A 444 16.38 -12.62 12.05
CA ARG A 444 16.03 -11.48 11.20
C ARG A 444 16.95 -10.29 11.44
N ARG A 445 17.23 -9.94 12.70
CA ARG A 445 18.13 -8.83 13.01
C ARG A 445 19.54 -9.06 12.47
N ALA A 446 20.04 -10.29 12.53
CA ALA A 446 21.33 -10.65 11.96
C ALA A 446 21.36 -10.46 10.44
N GLN A 447 20.28 -10.83 9.74
CA GLN A 447 20.13 -10.62 8.30
C GLN A 447 20.06 -9.13 7.94
N GLU A 448 19.23 -8.34 8.64
CA GLU A 448 19.11 -6.88 8.43
C GLU A 448 20.47 -6.18 8.60
N LEU A 449 21.25 -6.55 9.62
CA LEU A 449 22.58 -5.99 9.86
C LEU A 449 23.59 -6.36 8.77
N ALA A 450 23.52 -7.60 8.26
CA ALA A 450 24.36 -8.06 7.17
C ALA A 450 24.02 -7.35 5.85
N GLU A 451 22.72 -7.18 5.56
CA GLU A 451 22.24 -6.48 4.37
C GLU A 451 22.61 -4.99 4.40
N ALA A 452 22.37 -4.31 5.52
CA ALA A 452 22.75 -2.91 5.69
C ALA A 452 24.27 -2.71 5.55
N ALA A 453 25.07 -3.62 6.13
CA ALA A 453 26.52 -3.58 5.98
C ALA A 453 26.97 -3.81 4.52
N GLY A 454 26.24 -4.61 3.74
CA GLY A 454 26.49 -4.83 2.32
C GLY A 454 26.08 -3.65 1.43
N LYS A 455 25.01 -2.93 1.77
CA LYS A 455 24.51 -1.76 1.04
C LYS A 455 25.31 -0.48 1.30
N LEU A 456 25.85 -0.32 2.51
CA LEU A 456 26.54 0.90 2.94
C LEU A 456 27.65 1.40 1.99
N PRO A 457 28.54 0.56 1.43
CA PRO A 457 29.56 1.04 0.49
C PRO A 457 28.99 1.63 -0.80
N GLY A 458 27.87 1.08 -1.28
CA GLY A 458 27.14 1.60 -2.45
C GLY A 458 26.57 2.98 -2.17
N ALA A 459 25.82 3.11 -1.06
CA ALA A 459 25.24 4.39 -0.63
C ALA A 459 26.31 5.47 -0.41
N LEU A 460 27.45 5.12 0.22
CA LEU A 460 28.57 6.06 0.38
C LEU A 460 29.16 6.54 -0.96
N THR A 461 29.18 5.69 -1.98
CA THR A 461 29.72 6.01 -3.31
C THR A 461 28.75 6.88 -4.11
N GLU A 462 27.44 6.58 -4.01
CA GLU A 462 26.36 7.36 -4.59
C GLU A 462 26.38 8.79 -4.04
N THR A 463 26.31 8.94 -2.71
CA THR A 463 26.33 10.27 -2.09
C THR A 463 27.64 11.04 -2.34
N ASP A 464 28.79 10.38 -2.47
CA ASP A 464 30.04 11.03 -2.89
C ASP A 464 29.93 11.62 -4.31
N THR A 465 29.25 10.90 -5.20
CA THR A 465 29.01 11.33 -6.59
C THR A 465 28.08 12.54 -6.60
N ASP A 466 26.99 12.51 -5.85
CA ASP A 466 26.07 13.64 -5.75
C ASP A 466 26.71 14.85 -5.06
N LEU A 467 27.62 14.64 -4.10
CA LEU A 467 28.44 15.70 -3.54
C LEU A 467 29.39 16.31 -4.58
N ALA A 468 29.97 15.51 -5.47
CA ALA A 468 30.80 16.03 -6.57
C ALA A 468 29.96 16.87 -7.55
N ASP A 469 28.78 16.39 -7.93
CA ASP A 469 27.82 17.10 -8.77
C ASP A 469 27.37 18.43 -8.13
N ALA A 470 27.04 18.40 -6.83
CA ALA A 470 26.61 19.57 -6.09
C ALA A 470 27.70 20.65 -6.02
N ARG A 471 28.96 20.24 -5.84
CA ARG A 471 30.11 21.15 -5.92
C ARG A 471 30.30 21.70 -7.34
N GLY A 472 30.07 20.90 -8.37
CA GLY A 472 30.07 21.34 -9.77
C GLY A 472 29.06 22.46 -10.03
N LEU A 473 27.83 22.31 -9.52
CA LEU A 473 26.78 23.34 -9.64
C LEU A 473 27.14 24.64 -8.90
N LEU A 474 27.82 24.56 -7.75
CA LEU A 474 28.34 25.74 -7.05
C LEU A 474 29.37 26.51 -7.87
N THR A 475 30.25 25.82 -8.60
CA THR A 475 31.23 26.49 -9.46
C THR A 475 30.63 27.09 -10.73
N GLY A 476 29.52 26.53 -11.23
CA GLY A 476 28.83 27.01 -12.43
C GLY A 476 27.79 28.11 -12.19
N THR A 477 27.47 28.46 -10.94
CA THR A 477 26.44 29.46 -10.63
C THR A 477 26.96 30.89 -10.82
N ALA A 478 26.17 31.73 -11.51
CA ALA A 478 26.54 33.13 -11.78
C ALA A 478 26.65 33.97 -10.49
N GLU A 479 27.57 34.95 -10.49
CA GLU A 479 27.77 35.89 -9.39
C GLU A 479 26.46 36.60 -9.01
N GLY A 480 26.09 36.55 -7.73
CA GLY A 480 24.86 37.16 -7.19
C GLY A 480 23.72 36.19 -6.88
N THR A 481 23.81 34.92 -7.31
CA THR A 481 22.83 33.88 -6.91
C THR A 481 23.17 33.32 -5.52
N SER A 482 22.20 33.29 -4.62
CA SER A 482 22.41 32.71 -3.27
C SER A 482 22.69 31.20 -3.37
N THR A 483 23.90 30.81 -2.97
CA THR A 483 24.36 29.41 -2.88
C THR A 483 24.50 28.93 -1.43
N ALA A 484 24.05 29.74 -0.47
CA ALA A 484 24.26 29.49 0.96
C ALA A 484 23.56 28.20 1.44
N ASP A 485 22.33 27.96 0.99
CA ASP A 485 21.57 26.74 1.35
C ASP A 485 22.26 25.47 0.84
N LEU A 486 22.61 25.44 -0.45
CA LEU A 486 23.32 24.31 -1.07
C LEU A 486 24.67 24.04 -0.39
N ARG A 487 25.44 25.09 -0.07
CA ARG A 487 26.71 24.96 0.67
C ARG A 487 26.51 24.38 2.07
N GLY A 488 25.44 24.77 2.76
CA GLY A 488 25.08 24.20 4.07
C GLY A 488 24.66 22.74 4.00
N ARG A 489 23.93 22.34 2.95
CA ARG A 489 23.55 20.94 2.71
C ARG A 489 24.77 20.06 2.38
N ILE A 490 25.65 20.53 1.49
CA ILE A 490 26.92 19.87 1.15
C ILE A 490 27.76 19.65 2.42
N GLY A 491 27.97 20.68 3.24
CA GLY A 491 28.77 20.55 4.46
C GLY A 491 28.18 19.57 5.48
N ARG A 492 26.84 19.47 5.57
CA ARG A 492 26.17 18.47 6.43
C ARG A 492 26.37 17.05 5.91
N ALA A 493 26.18 16.82 4.62
CA ALA A 493 26.38 15.51 4.01
C ALA A 493 27.85 15.06 4.11
N GLU A 494 28.82 15.96 3.86
CA GLU A 494 30.25 15.68 4.05
C GLU A 494 30.59 15.26 5.48
N ALA A 495 30.00 15.95 6.48
CA ALA A 495 30.19 15.61 7.88
C ALA A 495 29.64 14.21 8.20
N VAL A 496 28.44 13.88 7.72
CA VAL A 496 27.82 12.56 7.91
C VAL A 496 28.68 11.45 7.30
N LEU A 497 29.11 11.60 6.04
CA LEU A 497 29.95 10.62 5.35
C LEU A 497 31.30 10.43 6.06
N THR A 498 31.90 11.52 6.55
CA THR A 498 33.15 11.48 7.32
C THR A 498 32.97 10.73 8.64
N ASP A 499 31.88 11.00 9.36
CA ASP A 499 31.58 10.34 10.63
C ASP A 499 31.32 8.84 10.44
N VAL A 500 30.52 8.47 9.43
CA VAL A 500 30.22 7.07 9.10
C VAL A 500 31.49 6.29 8.70
N ARG A 501 32.37 6.89 7.87
CA ARG A 501 33.66 6.26 7.50
C ARG A 501 34.57 6.08 8.70
N ARG A 502 34.59 7.06 9.62
CA ARG A 502 35.36 6.96 10.87
C ARG A 502 34.85 5.83 11.75
N GLU A 503 33.53 5.70 11.89
CA GLU A 503 32.90 4.61 12.64
C GLU A 503 33.21 3.23 12.01
N GLN A 504 33.12 3.12 10.68
CA GLN A 504 33.47 1.90 9.95
C GLN A 504 34.94 1.53 10.16
N ALA A 505 35.85 2.50 10.11
CA ALA A 505 37.29 2.29 10.34
C ALA A 505 37.62 1.91 11.80
N ALA A 506 36.80 2.33 12.77
CA ALA A 506 36.93 1.94 14.17
C ALA A 506 36.53 0.48 14.43
N GLY A 507 35.91 -0.19 13.47
CA GLY A 507 35.62 -1.63 13.48
C GLY A 507 34.20 -1.96 13.90
N ARG A 508 33.83 -1.72 15.17
CA ARG A 508 32.47 -1.98 15.68
C ARG A 508 31.57 -0.77 15.44
N TYR A 509 30.69 -0.85 14.45
CA TYR A 509 29.70 0.18 14.12
C TYR A 509 28.29 -0.42 13.97
N ASP A 510 27.28 0.44 13.90
CA ASP A 510 25.89 0.05 13.63
C ASP A 510 25.58 0.28 12.15
N PRO A 511 25.52 -0.77 11.31
CA PRO A 511 25.36 -0.63 9.87
C PRO A 511 23.98 -0.10 9.47
N ILE A 512 22.94 -0.36 10.26
CA ILE A 512 21.58 0.11 9.96
C ILE A 512 21.50 1.61 10.24
N ASP A 513 22.04 2.05 11.37
CA ASP A 513 22.09 3.48 11.70
C ASP A 513 23.01 4.26 10.74
N ALA A 514 24.16 3.70 10.39
CA ALA A 514 25.08 4.29 9.41
C ALA A 514 24.41 4.43 8.03
N LEU A 515 23.78 3.37 7.52
CA LEU A 515 23.09 3.42 6.22
C LEU A 515 21.96 4.46 6.23
N ARG A 516 21.12 4.46 7.27
CA ARG A 516 20.05 5.45 7.45
C ARG A 516 20.58 6.88 7.42
N ARG A 517 21.66 7.17 8.14
CA ARG A 517 22.28 8.52 8.15
C ARG A 517 22.78 8.93 6.77
N VAL A 518 23.38 8.01 6.02
CA VAL A 518 23.84 8.27 4.64
C VAL A 518 22.65 8.54 3.72
N GLU A 519 21.64 7.67 3.72
CA GLU A 519 20.43 7.84 2.89
C GLU A 519 19.66 9.14 3.24
N GLU A 520 19.59 9.53 4.51
CA GLU A 520 18.99 10.81 4.92
C GLU A 520 19.79 12.02 4.42
N ALA A 521 21.13 11.94 4.42
CA ALA A 521 21.99 12.99 3.91
C ALA A 521 21.90 13.11 2.38
N ASP A 522 21.81 11.96 1.71
CA ASP A 522 21.65 11.80 0.27
C ASP A 522 20.33 12.42 -0.22
N ALA A 523 19.20 12.02 0.38
CA ALA A 523 17.89 12.56 0.01
C ALA A 523 17.80 14.09 0.14
N VAL A 524 18.43 14.67 1.17
CA VAL A 524 18.50 16.12 1.36
C VAL A 524 19.36 16.82 0.29
N LEU A 525 20.41 16.15 -0.17
CA LEU A 525 21.29 16.63 -1.23
C LEU A 525 20.59 16.55 -2.59
N ASP A 526 19.90 15.46 -2.87
CA ASP A 526 19.14 15.21 -4.09
C ASP A 526 18.02 16.21 -4.34
N GLU A 527 17.25 16.54 -3.29
CA GLU A 527 16.22 17.58 -3.37
C GLU A 527 16.85 18.92 -3.79
N ALA A 528 18.02 19.25 -3.25
CA ALA A 528 18.73 20.48 -3.56
C ALA A 528 19.31 20.49 -4.98
N LEU A 529 19.85 19.35 -5.42
CA LEU A 529 20.37 19.15 -6.77
C LEU A 529 19.25 19.26 -7.81
N THR A 530 18.11 18.62 -7.58
CA THR A 530 16.95 18.68 -8.47
C THR A 530 16.47 20.11 -8.64
N GLY A 531 16.24 20.82 -7.54
CA GLY A 531 15.85 22.23 -7.58
C GLY A 531 16.91 23.16 -8.21
N ALA A 532 18.19 22.79 -8.17
CA ALA A 532 19.25 23.54 -8.86
C ALA A 532 19.31 23.25 -10.36
N ARG A 533 19.19 21.99 -10.77
CA ARG A 533 19.17 21.55 -12.18
C ARG A 533 17.95 22.13 -12.91
N GLU A 534 16.78 22.15 -12.28
CA GLU A 534 15.56 22.76 -12.84
C GLU A 534 15.72 24.26 -13.11
N ARG A 535 16.32 24.99 -12.16
CA ARG A 535 16.60 26.43 -12.30
C ARG A 535 17.56 26.70 -13.46
N GLU A 536 18.63 25.92 -13.57
CA GLU A 536 19.61 26.08 -14.66
C GLU A 536 18.99 25.76 -16.02
N SER A 537 18.23 24.66 -16.13
CA SER A 537 17.47 24.32 -17.35
C SER A 537 16.46 25.41 -17.73
N GLY A 538 15.76 25.98 -16.75
CA GLY A 538 14.86 27.13 -16.96
C GLY A 538 15.60 28.35 -17.49
N ARG A 539 16.78 28.65 -16.93
CA ARG A 539 17.63 29.78 -17.33
C ARG A 539 18.16 29.62 -18.76
N GLN A 540 18.61 28.42 -19.12
CA GLN A 540 19.08 28.10 -20.47
C GLN A 540 17.96 28.22 -21.50
N ARG A 541 16.76 27.70 -21.19
CA ARG A 541 15.57 27.86 -22.04
C ARG A 541 15.20 29.34 -22.23
N ALA A 542 15.20 30.12 -21.16
CA ALA A 542 14.95 31.56 -21.24
C ALA A 542 15.99 32.28 -22.11
N ALA A 543 17.27 31.94 -21.97
CA ALA A 543 18.35 32.50 -22.78
C ALA A 543 18.20 32.14 -24.27
N ALA A 544 17.86 30.89 -24.60
CA ALA A 544 17.63 30.46 -25.98
C ALA A 544 16.44 31.20 -26.64
N LEU A 545 15.36 31.46 -25.88
CA LEU A 545 14.20 32.19 -26.37
C LEU A 545 14.44 33.71 -26.44
N LEU A 546 15.33 34.25 -25.61
CA LEU A 546 15.64 35.68 -25.55
C LEU A 546 16.13 36.20 -26.89
N ASP A 547 17.06 35.52 -27.55
CA ASP A 547 17.63 35.95 -28.84
C ASP A 547 16.53 36.15 -29.90
N GLN A 548 15.60 35.20 -29.99
CA GLN A 548 14.46 35.28 -30.91
C GLN A 548 13.51 36.45 -30.55
N ALA A 549 13.18 36.60 -29.26
CA ALA A 549 12.29 37.67 -28.80
C ALA A 549 12.91 39.06 -29.02
N THR A 550 14.21 39.22 -28.76
CA THR A 550 14.95 40.46 -29.00
C THR A 550 14.99 40.80 -30.49
N LEU A 551 15.17 39.82 -31.38
CA LEU A 551 15.12 40.03 -32.82
C LEU A 551 13.73 40.51 -33.28
N SER A 552 12.65 39.86 -32.81
CA SER A 552 11.28 40.28 -33.12
C SER A 552 11.01 41.70 -32.65
N ALA A 553 11.35 42.01 -31.39
CA ALA A 553 11.16 43.33 -30.81
C ALA A 553 11.91 44.42 -31.58
N ARG A 554 13.17 44.17 -31.97
CA ARG A 554 13.95 45.10 -32.80
C ARG A 554 13.30 45.36 -34.15
N SER A 555 12.82 44.30 -34.81
CA SER A 555 12.13 44.41 -36.10
C SER A 555 10.82 45.20 -35.98
N ALA A 556 10.00 44.93 -34.97
CA ALA A 556 8.75 45.63 -34.74
C ALA A 556 8.97 47.10 -34.37
N ILE A 557 9.97 47.40 -33.54
CA ILE A 557 10.34 48.78 -33.18
C ILE A 557 10.83 49.54 -34.43
N GLY A 558 11.65 48.91 -35.27
CA GLY A 558 12.10 49.49 -36.54
C GLY A 558 10.93 49.85 -37.45
N ALA A 559 10.02 48.90 -37.71
CA ALA A 559 8.85 49.11 -38.54
C ALA A 559 7.94 50.25 -38.01
N ALA A 560 7.67 50.27 -36.70
CA ALA A 560 6.91 51.34 -36.07
C ALA A 560 7.62 52.70 -36.15
N THR A 561 8.95 52.73 -35.98
CA THR A 561 9.75 53.96 -36.09
C THR A 561 9.72 54.52 -37.51
N ASP A 562 9.90 53.68 -38.52
CA ASP A 562 9.89 54.09 -39.93
C ASP A 562 8.52 54.65 -40.33
N TYR A 563 7.44 54.00 -39.89
CA TYR A 563 6.07 54.44 -40.16
C TYR A 563 5.74 55.78 -39.50
N VAL A 564 6.08 55.95 -38.22
CA VAL A 564 5.92 57.20 -37.47
C VAL A 564 6.71 58.34 -38.10
N THR A 565 7.92 58.06 -38.58
CA THR A 565 8.82 59.05 -39.18
C THR A 565 8.30 59.54 -40.53
N THR A 566 7.85 58.61 -41.38
CA THR A 566 7.29 58.91 -42.72
C THR A 566 5.95 59.64 -42.62
N SER A 567 5.22 59.45 -41.50
CA SER A 567 3.87 60.00 -41.29
C SER A 567 3.79 61.04 -40.16
N ARG A 568 4.87 61.82 -39.93
CA ARG A 568 4.99 62.68 -38.72
C ARG A 568 3.87 63.70 -38.49
N GLY A 569 3.17 64.11 -39.56
CA GLY A 569 2.08 65.09 -39.50
C GLY A 569 0.72 64.49 -39.13
N ALA A 570 0.58 63.17 -39.27
CA ALA A 570 -0.66 62.44 -39.08
C ALA A 570 -0.68 61.62 -37.79
N VAL A 571 0.47 61.12 -37.33
CA VAL A 571 0.55 60.23 -36.16
C VAL A 571 0.47 61.00 -34.84
N GLY A 572 -0.47 60.59 -33.99
CA GLY A 572 -0.77 61.17 -32.68
C GLY A 572 0.20 60.82 -31.57
N SER A 573 -0.02 61.38 -30.38
CA SER A 573 0.86 61.23 -29.22
C SER A 573 0.85 59.80 -28.65
N GLN A 574 -0.27 59.09 -28.72
CA GLN A 574 -0.43 57.77 -28.12
C GLN A 574 0.48 56.72 -28.78
N ALA A 575 0.55 56.70 -30.12
CA ALA A 575 1.45 55.82 -30.86
C ALA A 575 2.93 56.09 -30.51
N ARG A 576 3.32 57.36 -30.41
CA ARG A 576 4.69 57.78 -30.05
C ARG A 576 5.06 57.38 -28.63
N THR A 577 4.14 57.52 -27.68
CA THR A 577 4.33 57.07 -26.29
C THR A 577 4.54 55.55 -26.22
N ARG A 578 3.75 54.77 -26.97
CA ARG A 578 3.90 53.31 -27.02
C ARG A 578 5.24 52.91 -27.64
N LEU A 579 5.67 53.59 -28.70
CA LEU A 579 6.98 53.36 -29.32
C LEU A 579 8.15 53.68 -28.36
N ALA A 580 8.08 54.82 -27.67
CA ALA A 580 9.10 55.21 -26.69
C ALA A 580 9.18 54.23 -25.51
N GLU A 581 8.04 53.71 -25.04
CA GLU A 581 8.03 52.68 -24.01
C GLU A 581 8.56 51.34 -24.53
N ALA A 582 8.25 50.95 -25.77
CA ALA A 582 8.82 49.74 -26.38
C ALA A 582 10.36 49.80 -26.44
N GLN A 583 10.93 50.94 -26.83
CA GLN A 583 12.38 51.18 -26.85
C GLN A 583 12.99 51.07 -25.45
N ARG A 584 12.37 51.71 -24.45
CA ARG A 584 12.80 51.61 -23.04
C ARG A 584 12.82 50.17 -22.54
N ARG A 585 11.81 49.36 -22.89
CA ARG A 585 11.70 47.94 -22.50
C ARG A 585 12.79 47.09 -23.17
N LEU A 586 13.11 47.36 -24.44
CA LEU A 586 14.19 46.68 -25.13
C LEU A 586 15.56 46.99 -24.51
N GLU A 587 15.79 48.23 -24.07
CA GLU A 587 17.00 48.61 -23.33
C GLU A 587 17.08 47.91 -21.96
N GLN A 588 15.97 47.82 -21.23
CA GLN A 588 15.89 47.06 -19.98
C GLN A 588 16.16 45.57 -20.19
N SER A 589 15.63 44.99 -21.28
CA SER A 589 15.94 43.60 -21.68
C SER A 589 17.45 43.39 -21.86
N ALA A 590 18.13 44.30 -22.57
CA ALA A 590 19.57 44.22 -22.79
C ALA A 590 20.37 44.34 -21.48
N ALA A 591 19.93 45.18 -20.55
CA ALA A 591 20.56 45.31 -19.24
C ALA A 591 20.44 44.03 -18.38
N LEU A 592 19.33 43.29 -18.52
CA LEU A 592 19.07 42.06 -17.78
C LEU A 592 19.66 40.80 -18.44
N ALA A 593 20.01 40.83 -19.72
CA ALA A 593 20.38 39.64 -20.50
C ALA A 593 21.49 38.77 -19.88
N GLY A 594 22.48 39.39 -19.20
CA GLY A 594 23.58 38.67 -18.55
C GLY A 594 23.21 38.06 -17.19
N SER A 595 22.40 38.75 -16.39
CA SER A 595 22.12 38.37 -15.00
C SER A 595 20.79 37.64 -14.83
N ASP A 596 19.77 37.98 -15.61
CA ASP A 596 18.42 37.43 -15.55
C ASP A 596 17.81 37.27 -16.96
N PRO A 597 18.13 36.17 -17.67
CA PRO A 597 17.59 35.90 -19.00
C PRO A 597 16.06 35.77 -19.02
N ALA A 598 15.43 35.35 -17.92
CA ALA A 598 13.97 35.22 -17.84
C ALA A 598 13.31 36.60 -17.75
N GLY A 599 13.83 37.48 -16.90
CA GLY A 599 13.42 38.88 -16.85
C GLY A 599 13.70 39.61 -18.17
N ALA A 600 14.86 39.38 -18.77
CA ALA A 600 15.22 39.93 -20.09
C ALA A 600 14.24 39.50 -21.19
N LEU A 601 13.86 38.21 -21.21
CA LEU A 601 12.90 37.65 -22.17
C LEU A 601 11.53 38.32 -22.01
N ALA A 602 11.05 38.47 -20.77
CA ALA A 602 9.79 39.14 -20.49
C ALA A 602 9.80 40.60 -20.97
N GLN A 603 10.89 41.34 -20.75
CA GLN A 603 11.04 42.72 -21.25
C GLN A 603 11.05 42.78 -22.78
N ALA A 604 11.72 41.83 -23.46
CA ALA A 604 11.75 41.76 -24.92
C ALA A 604 10.36 41.47 -25.53
N GLN A 605 9.61 40.54 -24.95
CA GLN A 605 8.24 40.22 -25.38
C GLN A 605 7.29 41.42 -25.20
N GLN A 606 7.41 42.13 -24.08
CA GLN A 606 6.65 43.36 -23.84
C GLN A 606 7.03 44.47 -24.84
N ALA A 607 8.32 44.62 -25.17
CA ALA A 607 8.78 45.56 -26.17
C ALA A 607 8.18 45.27 -27.55
N ASP A 608 8.17 44.00 -27.99
CA ASP A 608 7.53 43.58 -29.25
C ASP A 608 6.03 43.93 -29.28
N GLY A 609 5.30 43.58 -28.21
CA GLY A 609 3.87 43.88 -28.10
C GLY A 609 3.55 45.37 -28.14
N LEU A 610 4.33 46.20 -27.44
CA LEU A 610 4.18 47.66 -27.45
C LEU A 610 4.52 48.27 -28.82
N ALA A 611 5.53 47.74 -29.51
CA ALA A 611 5.90 48.20 -30.84
C ALA A 611 4.82 47.92 -31.88
N ARG A 612 4.22 46.72 -31.86
CA ARG A 612 3.08 46.37 -32.73
C ARG A 612 1.87 47.26 -32.45
N GLN A 613 1.57 47.54 -31.18
CA GLN A 613 0.49 48.48 -30.81
C GLN A 613 0.78 49.90 -31.29
N ALA A 614 2.03 50.35 -31.19
CA ALA A 614 2.44 51.66 -31.69
C ALA A 614 2.24 51.77 -33.21
N GLN A 615 2.58 50.72 -33.96
CA GLN A 615 2.36 50.67 -35.40
C GLN A 615 0.87 50.71 -35.76
N GLN A 616 0.04 49.89 -35.10
CA GLN A 616 -1.42 49.86 -35.34
C GLN A 616 -2.08 51.23 -35.09
N LEU A 617 -1.77 51.86 -33.95
CA LEU A 617 -2.27 53.20 -33.63
C LEU A 617 -1.80 54.24 -34.67
N ALA A 618 -0.55 54.16 -35.11
CA ALA A 618 -0.03 55.05 -36.14
C ALA A 618 -0.74 54.86 -37.48
N GLU A 619 -1.06 53.62 -37.88
CA GLU A 619 -1.82 53.32 -39.08
C GLU A 619 -3.26 53.87 -39.03
N GLU A 620 -3.92 53.75 -37.87
CA GLU A 620 -5.24 54.32 -37.61
C GLU A 620 -5.23 55.85 -37.68
N ASP A 621 -4.25 56.48 -37.04
CA ASP A 621 -4.06 57.94 -37.06
C ASP A 621 -3.86 58.45 -38.49
N VAL A 622 -3.06 57.76 -39.30
CA VAL A 622 -2.84 58.11 -40.71
C VAL A 622 -4.11 57.92 -41.54
N ARG A 623 -4.88 56.87 -41.29
CA ARG A 623 -6.16 56.64 -41.96
C ARG A 623 -7.17 57.75 -41.63
N ALA A 624 -7.24 58.16 -40.36
CA ALA A 624 -8.08 59.27 -39.91
C ALA A 624 -7.62 60.62 -40.51
N TYR A 625 -6.31 60.86 -40.55
CA TYR A 625 -5.73 62.08 -41.10
C TYR A 625 -5.94 62.20 -42.63
N ARG A 626 -5.87 61.09 -43.38
CA ARG A 626 -6.15 61.08 -44.83
C ARG A 626 -7.63 61.24 -45.15
N ASN A 627 -8.53 61.05 -44.19
CA ASN A 627 -9.98 61.17 -44.41
C ASN A 627 -10.67 62.10 -43.39
N PRO A 628 -10.36 63.42 -43.37
CA PRO A 628 -10.89 64.34 -42.35
C PRO A 628 -12.41 64.60 -42.46
N TYR A 629 -13.04 64.25 -43.59
CA TYR A 629 -14.44 64.54 -43.92
C TYR A 629 -15.24 63.30 -44.38
N GLY A 630 -14.92 62.12 -43.84
CA GLY A 630 -15.66 60.88 -44.10
C GLY A 630 -16.88 60.69 -43.20
N GLY A 631 -17.75 61.69 -43.07
CA GLY A 631 -18.97 61.63 -42.28
C GLY A 631 -20.11 62.44 -42.91
N GLY A 632 -20.90 61.81 -43.78
CA GLY A 632 -22.14 62.39 -44.31
C GLY A 632 -22.48 62.02 -45.77
N GLN A 633 -23.31 60.98 -45.94
CA GLN A 633 -24.42 60.82 -46.89
C GLN A 633 -24.32 61.39 -48.34
N GLN A 634 -24.37 60.52 -49.37
CA GLN A 634 -25.54 60.31 -50.27
C GLN A 634 -25.17 59.61 -51.61
N GLN A 635 -25.92 58.53 -51.92
CA GLN A 635 -26.36 58.01 -53.24
C GLN A 635 -25.39 57.56 -54.35
N GLY A 636 -25.56 56.31 -54.77
CA GLY A 636 -25.28 55.84 -56.13
C GLY A 636 -25.33 54.32 -56.25
N GLY A 637 -26.46 53.78 -56.71
CA GLY A 637 -26.76 52.34 -56.71
C GLY A 637 -25.92 51.46 -57.64
N GLY A 638 -26.00 50.15 -57.41
CA GLY A 638 -25.41 49.10 -58.25
C GLY A 638 -25.80 47.71 -57.76
N MET A 639 -26.95 47.24 -58.22
CA MET A 639 -27.47 45.88 -58.08
C MET A 639 -26.58 44.87 -58.84
N GLY A 640 -26.38 43.67 -58.29
CA GLY A 640 -26.20 42.44 -59.08
C GLY A 640 -24.77 41.88 -59.17
N GLY A 641 -24.57 40.72 -58.53
CA GLY A 641 -23.38 39.89 -58.70
C GLY A 641 -23.46 38.66 -57.80
N ALA A 642 -24.23 37.65 -58.25
CA ALA A 642 -24.55 36.45 -57.51
C ALA A 642 -23.58 35.29 -57.77
N VAL A 643 -23.68 34.30 -56.88
CA VAL A 643 -23.44 32.85 -57.02
C VAL A 643 -21.98 32.34 -56.91
N LEU A 644 -21.69 31.50 -55.88
CA LEU A 644 -21.53 30.04 -55.99
C LEU A 644 -20.76 29.41 -54.81
N GLY A 645 -21.43 28.47 -54.13
CA GLY A 645 -20.84 27.44 -53.26
C GLY A 645 -21.41 27.44 -51.84
N GLY A 646 -22.19 26.46 -51.37
CA GLY A 646 -22.59 25.18 -51.95
C GLY A 646 -22.93 24.19 -50.82
N ILE A 647 -24.22 23.85 -50.72
CA ILE A 647 -24.80 22.55 -50.37
C ILE A 647 -24.72 22.05 -48.91
N ILE A 648 -25.91 22.01 -48.30
CA ILE A 648 -26.37 21.06 -47.28
C ILE A 648 -27.07 19.90 -48.01
N LEU A 649 -26.71 18.66 -47.66
CA LEU A 649 -27.46 17.40 -47.86
C LEU A 649 -27.14 16.57 -46.58
N GLY A 650 -28.09 16.07 -45.76
CA GLY A 650 -29.11 15.06 -46.08
C GLY A 650 -28.40 13.70 -46.23
N GLU A 651 -28.64 12.60 -45.50
CA GLU A 651 -29.88 11.91 -45.07
C GLU A 651 -29.42 10.59 -44.35
N ILE A 652 -30.02 10.16 -43.22
CA ILE A 652 -31.10 9.14 -43.07
C ILE A 652 -30.66 7.64 -43.05
N LEU A 653 -31.34 6.90 -42.14
CA LEU A 653 -31.76 5.47 -42.13
C LEU A 653 -30.94 4.40 -41.40
N GLY A 654 -31.63 3.75 -40.45
CA GLY A 654 -31.24 2.46 -39.88
C GLY A 654 -32.17 2.00 -38.75
N GLY A 655 -33.47 1.81 -39.04
CA GLY A 655 -34.42 1.22 -38.10
C GLY A 655 -34.30 -0.32 -38.02
N GLY A 656 -34.71 -0.89 -36.89
CA GLY A 656 -34.88 -2.34 -36.73
C GLY A 656 -35.85 -2.65 -35.58
N ARG A 657 -36.97 -3.27 -35.91
CA ARG A 657 -38.11 -3.62 -35.05
C ARG A 657 -38.23 -5.15 -34.99
N GLY A 658 -38.54 -5.70 -33.82
CA GLY A 658 -39.00 -7.09 -33.63
C GLY A 658 -38.76 -7.52 -32.17
N GLY A 659 -39.68 -8.11 -31.41
CA GLY A 659 -40.97 -8.70 -31.73
C GLY A 659 -41.09 -10.07 -31.03
N GLY A 660 -41.64 -10.11 -29.82
CA GLY A 660 -42.44 -11.19 -29.21
C GLY A 660 -41.82 -12.58 -28.91
N GLY A 661 -42.24 -13.20 -27.80
CA GLY A 661 -42.18 -14.66 -27.66
C GLY A 661 -42.15 -15.22 -26.24
N PHE A 662 -43.28 -15.79 -25.82
CA PHE A 662 -43.58 -16.57 -24.61
C PHE A 662 -42.63 -17.74 -24.27
N GLY A 663 -42.61 -18.15 -23.00
CA GLY A 663 -42.28 -19.53 -22.60
C GLY A 663 -41.97 -19.71 -21.12
N GLY A 664 -42.87 -20.34 -20.36
CA GLY A 664 -42.66 -20.72 -18.96
C GLY A 664 -41.99 -22.08 -18.80
N GLY A 665 -41.57 -22.40 -17.57
CA GLY A 665 -41.07 -23.72 -17.19
C GLY A 665 -40.73 -23.82 -15.70
N PHE A 666 -41.55 -24.57 -14.96
CA PHE A 666 -41.31 -25.03 -13.59
C PHE A 666 -40.20 -26.11 -13.55
N GLY A 667 -39.44 -26.18 -12.46
CA GLY A 667 -38.59 -27.33 -12.16
C GLY A 667 -37.87 -27.19 -10.82
N GLY A 668 -38.44 -27.79 -9.76
CA GLY A 668 -37.83 -27.89 -8.45
C GLY A 668 -36.76 -28.99 -8.37
N GLY A 669 -35.85 -28.85 -7.41
CA GLY A 669 -34.87 -29.86 -7.04
C GLY A 669 -34.20 -29.47 -5.73
N GLY A 670 -34.70 -30.03 -4.61
CA GLY A 670 -34.13 -29.81 -3.29
C GLY A 670 -32.83 -30.59 -3.07
N GLY A 671 -31.88 -29.95 -2.39
CA GLY A 671 -30.73 -30.58 -1.76
C GLY A 671 -30.66 -30.05 -0.33
N GLY A 672 -30.76 -30.95 0.65
CA GLY A 672 -30.80 -30.60 2.07
C GLY A 672 -29.48 -30.04 2.62
N PRO A 673 -29.51 -29.35 3.78
CA PRO A 673 -28.34 -28.71 4.36
C PRO A 673 -27.39 -29.71 5.03
N GLY A 674 -26.11 -29.66 4.65
CA GLY A 674 -25.01 -30.18 5.46
C GLY A 674 -24.75 -29.27 6.68
N PRO A 675 -24.05 -29.78 7.71
CA PRO A 675 -23.99 -29.14 9.02
C PRO A 675 -23.36 -27.75 8.96
N GLY A 676 -24.04 -26.78 9.58
CA GLY A 676 -23.60 -25.40 9.68
C GLY A 676 -22.28 -25.29 10.44
N SER A 677 -21.26 -24.78 9.76
CA SER A 677 -20.06 -24.25 10.38
C SER A 677 -20.40 -22.87 10.96
N PHE A 678 -20.12 -22.66 12.24
CA PHE A 678 -20.33 -21.39 12.93
C PHE A 678 -19.42 -20.31 12.33
N GLY A 679 -20.01 -19.32 11.67
CA GLY A 679 -19.32 -18.11 11.19
C GLY A 679 -19.78 -16.89 11.98
N GLY A 680 -18.83 -16.10 12.51
CA GLY A 680 -19.09 -14.89 13.30
C GLY A 680 -19.84 -13.79 12.53
N GLY A 681 -20.37 -12.80 13.26
CA GLY A 681 -21.29 -11.78 12.73
C GLY A 681 -20.75 -10.95 11.55
N GLY A 682 -19.43 -10.77 11.42
CA GLY A 682 -18.80 -10.11 10.26
C GLY A 682 -18.68 -10.99 9.00
N THR A 683 -18.70 -12.32 9.16
CA THR A 683 -18.62 -13.30 8.07
C THR A 683 -20.01 -13.71 7.54
N ARG A 684 -21.07 -13.53 8.33
CA ARG A 684 -22.47 -13.81 7.91
C ARG A 684 -23.02 -12.84 6.87
N GLY A 685 -22.39 -11.68 6.71
CA GLY A 685 -22.70 -10.70 5.66
C GLY A 685 -21.91 -10.91 4.37
N ARG A 686 -21.10 -11.97 4.26
CA ARG A 686 -20.33 -12.25 3.04
C ARG A 686 -20.70 -13.58 2.42
N MET A 687 -20.73 -13.58 1.10
CA MET A 687 -20.81 -14.75 0.24
C MET A 687 -19.40 -15.12 -0.17
N GLY A 688 -19.06 -16.40 -0.04
CA GLY A 688 -17.72 -16.85 -0.33
C GLY A 688 -17.67 -18.34 -0.64
N GLY A 689 -16.57 -18.74 -1.26
CA GLY A 689 -16.31 -20.09 -1.69
C GLY A 689 -14.92 -20.20 -2.30
N GLY A 690 -14.56 -21.41 -2.71
CA GLY A 690 -13.23 -21.73 -3.19
C GLY A 690 -12.74 -23.05 -2.58
N GLY A 691 -11.48 -23.38 -2.84
CA GLY A 691 -10.92 -24.65 -2.40
C GLY A 691 -9.52 -24.90 -2.93
N ARG A 692 -9.12 -26.17 -2.90
CA ARG A 692 -7.89 -26.62 -3.55
C ARG A 692 -8.12 -26.80 -5.04
N PHE A 693 -7.13 -26.45 -5.85
CA PHE A 693 -7.17 -26.62 -7.31
C PHE A 693 -6.10 -27.57 -7.83
#